data_AF-A0A078I3P8-F1
#
_entry.id   AF-A0A078I3P8-F1
#
_cell.length_a   1.000
_cell.length_b   1.000
_cell.length_c   1.000
_cell.angle_alpha   90.00
_cell.angle_beta   90.00
_cell.angle_gamma   90.00
#
_symmetry.space_group_name_H-M   'P 1'
#
loop_
_entity.id
_entity.type
_entity.pdbx_description
1 polymer ?
#
loop_
_entity_poly.entity_id
_entity_poly.type
_entity_poly.pdbx_seq_one_letter_code
_entity_poly.pdbx_strand_id
1 'polypeptide(L)'
;MEALACVANIAGEHSLNWTDEADMLEKFATDVSNKLNITLSRDFDEIVGLQAHLRKLITLLCFECDEAKMIGIWGPAGIGKSTIARALFNHLSVDFGLRCFMGNLKGSYKSIIGVDDYDSKLGLQSQLLSKVLNQRDMRVHHLGAVKEWLQDQRVLIILDDVDDLEELDVLVRELSWFGLGSRIIVTTEDKKILKAHGIQDIYHVGFPSEKEALEILCLSAFKQRYVQDDFEKVAYRVAYLCGYLPLGLCVVGSSLRGESQEEWELQLSRIENNLDRKIEDVLRVGYDRLSKKDKALFLHIACIFNFGSVDHMTSMLADCNMDVKNGLKTLAIRSLVQLHIMDYEMHSLLQQLGRQVVHEQSDEPGKRQFLVEAEEIRHVLANETGTGSVIGISFDMSKVGKFSISGRAFVGMRNLRFLKMYNSGGLRITGHMKYLPQLRLLHWDSYPRKRLPPTFQPQCLVELCMIFSNLEKLWGGIQSLANLKKIDLTFSSRLKEIPNLSEATNLERLSLGHCSSLVELPSSIRNLHKLKVLWMEGCKKLRVIPTNINLASLENVCMDGCLRLRTFPDISSNIKHLDIRNTKIEDVPAFVAERWLCLDTLYIGSKSVCLSFYKPKSAYITLDDCKCVKSEKDAIRVTSLFYNPMIGIRLFNCFSLDEKTRRMLAEEGEIKLASSFHDPNREVRFLNCMKLDEEARRAIIQRWAYKYVCLPGKEVPSEFTHKAKGNSVTISQGTLSASTSFRACILLSPTLQHPLWFGYNIDCRLRSKERRCVEVDSDIQFEFSCYEKHSKIIECGVQIMAEEGESSSSREWNKQSDGAVKVSKDENVIKTNNHTSWWSGLKKLGLRKNKKKSDGVKLLD
;
A
#
# COMPACT_ATOMS: atom_id res chain seq x y z
N MET A 1 -4.81 29.15 -69.28
CA MET A 1 -3.89 30.28 -69.03
C MET A 1 -3.65 30.53 -67.53
N GLU A 2 -4.64 30.32 -66.66
CA GLU A 2 -4.51 30.55 -65.21
C GLU A 2 -3.48 29.65 -64.50
N ALA A 3 -3.33 28.39 -64.93
CA ALA A 3 -2.30 27.50 -64.39
C ALA A 3 -0.87 27.96 -64.73
N LEU A 4 -0.65 28.49 -65.94
CA LEU A 4 0.65 29.04 -66.36
C LEU A 4 0.96 30.37 -65.66
N ALA A 5 -0.06 31.18 -65.39
CA ALA A 5 0.08 32.41 -64.60
C ALA A 5 0.44 32.12 -63.12
N CYS A 6 -0.07 31.03 -62.55
CA CYS A 6 0.34 30.59 -61.21
C CYS A 6 1.81 30.14 -61.18
N VAL A 7 2.29 29.41 -62.19
CA VAL A 7 3.69 28.96 -62.25
C VAL A 7 4.66 30.13 -62.47
N ALA A 8 4.27 31.13 -63.28
CA ALA A 8 5.08 32.32 -63.54
C ALA A 8 5.25 33.25 -62.32
N ASN A 9 4.37 33.15 -61.31
CA ASN A 9 4.45 33.92 -60.06
C ASN A 9 5.16 33.18 -58.92
N ILE A 10 5.68 31.97 -59.16
CA ILE A 10 6.53 31.27 -58.18
C ILE A 10 7.93 31.86 -58.31
N ALA A 11 8.38 32.61 -57.30
CA ALA A 11 9.74 33.12 -57.24
C ALA A 11 10.73 31.95 -57.24
N GLY A 12 11.55 31.86 -58.28
CA GLY A 12 12.67 30.91 -58.34
C GLY A 12 13.82 31.39 -57.45
N GLU A 13 14.40 30.47 -56.68
CA GLU A 13 15.63 30.69 -55.92
C GLU A 13 16.82 30.48 -56.88
N HIS A 14 17.70 31.48 -57.00
CA HIS A 14 18.83 31.47 -57.94
C HIS A 14 20.14 31.25 -57.18
N SER A 15 21.07 30.49 -57.76
CA SER A 15 22.30 30.08 -57.07
C SER A 15 23.21 31.21 -56.60
N LEU A 16 23.07 32.40 -57.18
CA LEU A 16 23.84 33.61 -56.87
C LEU A 16 23.37 34.30 -55.57
N ASN A 17 22.21 33.92 -55.02
CA ASN A 17 21.68 34.46 -53.77
C ASN A 17 22.19 33.73 -52.52
N TRP A 18 23.02 32.70 -52.70
CA TRP A 18 23.53 31.84 -51.65
C TRP A 18 25.05 31.91 -51.63
N THR A 19 25.63 31.98 -50.43
CA THR A 19 27.09 32.00 -50.23
C THR A 19 27.70 30.60 -50.31
N ASP A 20 26.90 29.56 -50.08
CA ASP A 20 27.27 28.14 -50.16
C ASP A 20 26.13 27.34 -50.84
N GLU A 21 26.49 26.47 -51.78
CA GLU A 21 25.56 25.56 -52.44
C GLU A 21 25.03 24.49 -51.47
N ALA A 22 25.79 24.14 -50.44
CA ALA A 22 25.34 23.18 -49.42
C ALA A 22 24.16 23.73 -48.61
N ASP A 23 24.23 24.98 -48.14
CA ASP A 23 23.15 25.67 -47.42
C ASP A 23 21.88 25.79 -48.28
N MET A 24 22.07 26.06 -49.58
CA MET A 24 20.97 26.13 -50.54
C MET A 24 20.28 24.78 -50.69
N LEU A 25 21.05 23.70 -50.89
CA LEU A 25 20.54 22.33 -51.00
C LEU A 25 19.87 21.87 -49.70
N GLU A 26 20.42 22.21 -48.55
CA GLU A 26 19.84 21.90 -47.24
C GLU A 26 18.50 22.62 -47.05
N LYS A 27 18.41 23.91 -47.37
CA LYS A 27 17.13 24.63 -47.33
C LYS A 27 16.11 24.03 -48.30
N PHE A 28 16.50 23.71 -49.54
CA PHE A 28 15.59 23.08 -50.49
C PHE A 28 15.11 21.71 -50.01
N ALA A 29 16.01 20.87 -49.51
CA ALA A 29 15.66 19.57 -48.95
C ALA A 29 14.72 19.71 -47.74
N THR A 30 14.97 20.71 -46.89
CA THR A 30 14.15 21.03 -45.72
C THR A 30 12.77 21.55 -46.11
N ASP A 31 12.67 22.46 -47.08
CA ASP A 31 11.41 23.01 -47.57
C ASP A 31 10.57 21.95 -48.30
N VAL A 32 11.22 21.07 -49.07
CA VAL A 32 10.56 19.92 -49.70
C VAL A 32 10.10 18.92 -48.64
N SER A 33 10.93 18.59 -47.65
CA SER A 33 10.57 17.72 -46.52
C SER A 33 9.38 18.26 -45.72
N ASN A 34 9.40 19.56 -45.41
CA ASN A 34 8.32 20.26 -44.69
C ASN A 34 7.02 20.29 -45.53
N LYS A 35 7.12 20.54 -46.84
CA LYS A 35 5.96 20.51 -47.76
C LYS A 35 5.41 19.10 -47.99
N LEU A 36 6.27 18.08 -47.93
CA LEU A 36 5.89 16.67 -48.04
C LEU A 36 5.27 16.11 -46.75
N ASN A 37 5.18 16.91 -45.66
CA ASN A 37 4.72 16.46 -44.36
C ASN A 37 5.38 15.14 -43.95
N ILE A 38 6.73 15.06 -43.94
CA ILE A 38 7.42 13.95 -43.27
C ILE A 38 7.00 14.03 -41.80
N THR A 39 5.96 13.28 -41.47
CA THR A 39 5.27 13.39 -40.19
C THR A 39 6.20 12.73 -39.18
N LEU A 40 6.44 13.40 -38.04
CA LEU A 40 6.99 12.74 -36.85
C LEU A 40 6.26 11.40 -36.67
N SER A 41 7.00 10.32 -36.43
CA SER A 41 6.44 8.97 -36.34
C SER A 41 5.23 8.96 -35.39
N ARG A 42 4.06 8.60 -35.94
CA ARG A 42 2.81 8.41 -35.17
C ARG A 42 2.79 7.09 -34.39
N ASP A 43 3.86 6.29 -34.49
CA ASP A 43 3.95 4.96 -33.88
C ASP A 43 3.82 5.00 -32.35
N PHE A 44 3.97 6.18 -31.74
CA PHE A 44 3.93 6.38 -30.29
C PHE A 44 2.66 7.11 -29.81
N ASP A 45 1.78 7.57 -30.70
CA ASP A 45 0.55 8.33 -30.35
C ASP A 45 -0.48 7.48 -29.58
N GLU A 46 -0.44 6.16 -29.81
CA GLU A 46 -1.33 5.19 -29.18
C GLU A 46 -0.80 4.66 -27.84
N ILE A 47 0.43 5.00 -27.45
CA ILE A 47 1.05 4.47 -26.23
C ILE A 47 0.56 5.24 -25.01
N VAL A 48 -0.08 4.49 -24.10
CA VAL A 48 -0.64 5.01 -22.86
C VAL A 48 0.45 5.45 -21.89
N GLY A 49 0.26 6.59 -21.22
CA GLY A 49 1.16 7.08 -20.15
C GLY A 49 2.54 7.58 -20.59
N LEU A 50 2.92 7.40 -21.86
CA LEU A 50 4.27 7.72 -22.38
C LEU A 50 4.69 9.18 -22.15
N GLN A 51 3.76 10.12 -22.30
CA GLN A 51 4.03 11.55 -22.11
C GLN A 51 4.52 11.89 -20.70
N ALA A 52 4.04 11.18 -19.68
CA ALA A 52 4.50 11.37 -18.31
C ALA A 52 5.95 10.89 -18.11
N HIS A 53 6.34 9.81 -18.79
CA HIS A 53 7.72 9.32 -18.79
C HIS A 53 8.66 10.27 -19.54
N LEU A 54 8.27 10.72 -20.74
CA LEU A 54 9.06 11.65 -21.55
C LEU A 54 9.30 12.97 -20.83
N ARG A 55 8.27 13.58 -20.22
CA ARG A 55 8.44 14.83 -19.44
C ARG A 55 9.48 14.68 -18.33
N LYS A 56 9.41 13.58 -17.55
CA LYS A 56 10.38 13.33 -16.47
C LYS A 56 11.80 13.14 -17.01
N LEU A 57 11.97 12.40 -18.11
CA LEU A 57 13.27 12.17 -18.73
C LEU A 57 13.86 13.44 -19.34
N ILE A 58 13.05 14.27 -20.02
CA ILE A 58 13.47 15.56 -20.55
C ILE A 58 13.95 16.50 -19.43
N THR A 59 13.25 16.51 -18.29
CA THR A 59 13.70 17.26 -17.10
C THR A 59 15.05 16.76 -16.58
N LEU A 60 15.28 15.44 -16.54
CA LEU A 60 16.56 14.87 -16.10
C LEU A 60 17.71 15.18 -17.09
N LEU A 61 17.42 15.17 -18.39
CA LEU A 61 18.38 15.50 -19.46
C LEU A 61 18.87 16.95 -19.40
N CYS A 62 18.11 17.85 -18.77
CA CYS A 62 18.51 19.22 -18.45
C CYS A 62 19.20 19.93 -19.64
N PHE A 63 18.42 20.30 -20.64
CA PHE A 63 18.92 20.98 -21.85
C PHE A 63 19.41 22.42 -21.60
N GLU A 64 19.17 22.96 -20.41
CA GLU A 64 19.67 24.27 -19.99
C GLU A 64 21.17 24.26 -19.61
N CYS A 65 21.77 23.08 -19.46
CA CYS A 65 23.20 22.91 -19.20
C CYS A 65 23.93 22.35 -20.43
N ASP A 66 25.00 23.03 -20.84
CA ASP A 66 25.86 22.62 -21.96
C ASP A 66 26.81 21.45 -21.61
N GLU A 67 26.71 20.88 -20.42
CA GLU A 67 27.52 19.71 -20.05
C GLU A 67 27.05 18.44 -20.77
N ALA A 68 27.97 17.50 -21.02
CA ALA A 68 27.63 16.15 -21.45
C ALA A 68 26.98 15.39 -20.29
N LYS A 69 25.85 14.71 -20.55
CA LYS A 69 25.12 13.95 -19.52
C LYS A 69 24.87 12.51 -19.93
N MET A 70 24.91 11.64 -18.92
CA MET A 70 24.55 10.23 -19.04
C MET A 70 23.44 9.87 -18.06
N ILE A 71 22.38 9.23 -18.57
CA ILE A 71 21.21 8.83 -17.79
C ILE A 71 20.95 7.35 -17.95
N GLY A 72 20.64 6.67 -16.84
CA GLY A 72 20.22 5.28 -16.84
C GLY A 72 18.70 5.14 -16.76
N ILE A 73 18.09 4.31 -17.61
CA ILE A 73 16.69 3.88 -17.52
C ILE A 73 16.67 2.43 -17.01
N TRP A 74 16.07 2.20 -15.85
CA TRP A 74 16.04 0.90 -15.19
C TRP A 74 14.62 0.45 -14.85
N GLY A 75 14.35 -0.86 -14.96
CA GLY A 75 13.06 -1.46 -14.64
C GLY A 75 12.91 -2.89 -15.14
N PRO A 76 11.80 -3.57 -14.77
CA PRO A 76 11.59 -4.98 -15.10
C PRO A 76 11.55 -5.27 -16.60
N ALA A 77 11.82 -6.53 -16.97
CA ALA A 77 11.65 -7.00 -18.33
C ALA A 77 10.17 -6.83 -18.76
N GLY A 78 9.93 -6.32 -19.97
CA GLY A 78 8.58 -6.09 -20.49
C GLY A 78 7.86 -4.83 -19.97
N ILE A 79 8.50 -3.98 -19.14
CA ILE A 79 7.88 -2.73 -18.65
C ILE A 79 7.80 -1.61 -19.70
N GLY A 80 8.53 -1.73 -20.82
CA GLY A 80 8.55 -0.73 -21.89
C GLY A 80 9.75 0.22 -21.89
N LYS A 81 10.88 -0.16 -21.29
CA LYS A 81 12.13 0.64 -21.32
C LYS A 81 12.55 1.01 -22.74
N SER A 82 12.67 0.03 -23.63
CA SER A 82 13.04 0.20 -25.03
C SER A 82 12.04 1.09 -25.79
N THR A 83 10.74 0.96 -25.46
CA THR A 83 9.68 1.78 -26.03
C THR A 83 9.81 3.24 -25.62
N ILE A 84 10.06 3.51 -24.34
CA ILE A 84 10.30 4.86 -23.81
C ILE A 84 11.57 5.45 -24.43
N ALA A 85 12.65 4.67 -24.50
CA ALA A 85 13.92 5.11 -25.07
C ALA A 85 13.80 5.43 -26.56
N ARG A 86 13.05 4.63 -27.34
CA ARG A 86 12.80 4.89 -28.76
C ARG A 86 11.92 6.12 -28.98
N ALA A 87 10.89 6.31 -28.17
CA ALA A 87 10.07 7.51 -28.21
C ALA A 87 10.89 8.77 -27.91
N LEU A 88 11.76 8.68 -26.88
CA LEU A 88 12.66 9.76 -26.51
C LEU A 88 13.68 10.05 -27.62
N PHE A 89 14.24 9.02 -28.25
CA PHE A 89 15.13 9.16 -29.40
C PHE A 89 14.45 9.94 -30.52
N ASN A 90 13.24 9.53 -30.93
CA ASN A 90 12.52 10.18 -32.01
C ASN A 90 12.16 11.63 -31.69
N HIS A 91 11.82 11.92 -30.42
CA HIS A 91 11.52 13.28 -29.98
C HIS A 91 12.76 14.19 -30.02
N LEU A 92 13.92 13.70 -29.58
CA LEU A 92 15.15 14.49 -29.47
C LEU A 92 15.99 14.49 -30.74
N SER A 93 15.81 13.52 -31.63
CA SER A 93 16.67 13.33 -32.81
C SER A 93 16.81 14.59 -33.67
N VAL A 94 15.77 15.42 -33.74
CA VAL A 94 15.73 16.64 -34.55
C VAL A 94 16.75 17.69 -34.04
N ASP A 95 17.08 17.67 -32.75
CA ASP A 95 17.95 18.66 -32.12
C ASP A 95 19.45 18.28 -32.15
N PHE A 96 19.80 17.13 -32.74
CA PHE A 96 21.16 16.58 -32.76
C PHE A 96 21.58 16.17 -34.18
N GLY A 97 22.71 16.70 -34.64
CA GLY A 97 23.30 16.35 -35.95
C GLY A 97 23.88 14.93 -36.00
N LEU A 98 24.44 14.45 -34.88
CA LEU A 98 24.97 13.09 -34.76
C LEU A 98 24.16 12.31 -33.72
N ARG A 99 23.59 11.17 -34.13
CA ARG A 99 22.64 10.42 -33.32
C ARG A 99 22.71 8.92 -33.59
N CYS A 100 22.57 8.11 -32.55
CA CYS A 100 22.59 6.66 -32.67
C CYS A 100 21.61 6.01 -31.68
N PHE A 101 20.80 5.09 -32.20
CA PHE A 101 20.04 4.12 -31.40
C PHE A 101 20.67 2.73 -31.59
N MET A 102 21.28 2.21 -30.54
CA MET A 102 21.91 0.90 -30.52
C MET A 102 21.00 -0.08 -29.77
N GLY A 103 20.12 -0.74 -30.52
CA GLY A 103 19.13 -1.69 -30.02
C GLY A 103 19.69 -3.09 -29.75
N ASN A 104 19.08 -3.81 -28.81
CA ASN A 104 19.30 -5.23 -28.52
C ASN A 104 20.77 -5.57 -28.17
N LEU A 105 21.40 -4.79 -27.30
CA LEU A 105 22.76 -5.07 -26.85
C LEU A 105 22.86 -6.33 -25.97
N LYS A 106 21.74 -6.73 -25.36
CA LYS A 106 21.62 -7.92 -24.51
C LYS A 106 22.24 -9.18 -25.16
N GLY A 107 23.35 -9.66 -24.60
CA GLY A 107 24.06 -10.85 -25.09
C GLY A 107 24.84 -10.66 -26.39
N SER A 108 24.86 -9.45 -26.96
CA SER A 108 25.58 -9.12 -28.19
C SER A 108 27.08 -9.37 -28.02
N TYR A 109 27.65 -8.89 -26.92
CA TYR A 109 29.04 -9.11 -26.54
C TYR A 109 29.40 -10.60 -26.44
N LYS A 110 28.55 -11.41 -25.79
CA LYS A 110 28.80 -12.85 -25.59
C LYS A 110 28.66 -13.68 -26.87
N SER A 111 27.81 -13.25 -27.81
CA SER A 111 27.68 -13.90 -29.12
C SER A 111 28.89 -13.67 -30.03
N ILE A 112 29.71 -12.65 -29.75
CA ILE A 112 30.90 -12.27 -30.54
C ILE A 112 32.17 -12.92 -29.96
N ILE A 113 32.06 -13.75 -28.92
CA ILE A 113 33.22 -14.44 -28.31
C ILE A 113 33.71 -15.53 -29.28
N GLY A 114 34.60 -15.12 -30.18
CA GLY A 114 35.76 -15.92 -30.59
C GLY A 114 36.85 -15.81 -29.53
N VAL A 115 37.94 -16.55 -29.72
CA VAL A 115 39.01 -16.79 -28.73
C VAL A 115 39.75 -15.51 -28.26
N ASP A 116 39.51 -14.33 -28.86
CA ASP A 116 40.17 -13.06 -28.51
C ASP A 116 39.19 -11.92 -28.13
N ASP A 117 39.23 -11.53 -26.85
CA ASP A 117 38.42 -10.46 -26.21
C ASP A 117 38.61 -9.07 -26.82
N TYR A 118 39.72 -8.82 -27.53
CA TYR A 118 40.04 -7.50 -28.08
C TYR A 118 39.30 -7.19 -29.39
N ASP A 119 39.21 -8.15 -30.31
CA ASP A 119 38.57 -7.96 -31.62
C ASP A 119 37.05 -7.80 -31.49
N SER A 120 36.43 -8.49 -30.54
CA SER A 120 35.01 -8.34 -30.21
C SER A 120 34.70 -6.92 -29.72
N LYS A 121 35.57 -6.33 -28.89
CA LYS A 121 35.46 -4.94 -28.41
C LYS A 121 35.60 -3.93 -29.56
N LEU A 122 36.55 -4.16 -30.47
CA LEU A 122 36.73 -3.33 -31.67
C LEU A 122 35.48 -3.38 -32.56
N GLY A 123 34.93 -4.58 -32.78
CA GLY A 123 33.70 -4.78 -33.55
C GLY A 123 32.53 -3.98 -32.98
N LEU A 124 32.39 -3.95 -31.66
CA LEU A 124 31.34 -3.19 -30.97
C LEU A 124 31.50 -1.67 -31.16
N GLN A 125 32.72 -1.13 -31.02
CA GLN A 125 33.00 0.29 -31.29
C GLN A 125 32.80 0.65 -32.77
N SER A 126 33.21 -0.22 -33.69
CA SER A 126 32.96 -0.05 -35.12
C SER A 126 31.47 0.07 -35.41
N GLN A 127 30.62 -0.77 -34.79
CA GLN A 127 29.17 -0.68 -34.93
C GLN A 127 28.61 0.63 -34.40
N LEU A 128 29.04 1.09 -33.22
CA LEU A 128 28.61 2.37 -32.67
C LEU A 128 28.95 3.53 -33.62
N LEU A 129 30.22 3.64 -34.01
CA LEU A 129 30.70 4.76 -34.83
C LEU A 129 30.10 4.75 -36.23
N SER A 130 29.95 3.56 -36.85
CA SER A 130 29.27 3.44 -38.15
C SER A 130 27.84 4.00 -38.14
N LYS A 131 27.12 3.83 -37.02
CA LYS A 131 25.76 4.33 -36.83
C LYS A 131 25.73 5.82 -36.48
N VAL A 132 26.61 6.29 -35.59
CA VAL A 132 26.68 7.71 -35.21
C VAL A 132 27.06 8.58 -36.40
N LEU A 133 28.01 8.14 -37.22
CA LEU A 133 28.60 8.90 -38.32
C LEU A 133 27.96 8.58 -39.68
N ASN A 134 26.99 7.66 -39.73
CA ASN A 134 26.35 7.16 -40.96
C ASN A 134 27.34 6.60 -42.01
N GLN A 135 28.43 5.96 -41.58
CA GLN A 135 29.45 5.35 -42.44
C GLN A 135 29.48 3.82 -42.28
N ARG A 136 29.04 3.06 -43.28
CA ARG A 136 28.81 1.60 -43.16
C ARG A 136 30.09 0.75 -43.08
N ASP A 137 31.20 1.18 -43.69
CA ASP A 137 32.42 0.39 -43.85
C ASP A 137 33.57 0.85 -42.93
N MET A 138 33.23 1.36 -41.75
CA MET A 138 34.21 1.95 -40.83
C MET A 138 35.03 0.88 -40.10
N ARG A 139 36.36 0.92 -40.27
CA ARG A 139 37.30 0.04 -39.58
C ARG A 139 37.93 0.75 -38.38
N VAL A 140 37.63 0.28 -37.19
CA VAL A 140 38.26 0.74 -35.95
C VAL A 140 39.49 -0.10 -35.68
N HIS A 141 40.64 0.57 -35.49
CA HIS A 141 41.94 -0.09 -35.28
C HIS A 141 42.40 -0.11 -33.81
N HIS A 142 41.71 0.61 -32.93
CA HIS A 142 42.01 0.66 -31.49
C HIS A 142 40.79 1.07 -30.66
N LEU A 143 40.78 0.70 -29.37
CA LEU A 143 39.67 0.98 -28.43
C LEU A 143 39.55 2.44 -27.97
N GLY A 144 40.41 3.33 -28.45
CA GLY A 144 40.31 4.79 -28.25
C GLY A 144 39.48 5.55 -29.30
N ALA A 145 39.00 4.88 -30.36
CA ALA A 145 38.45 5.57 -31.53
C ALA A 145 37.18 6.38 -31.21
N VAL A 146 36.33 5.87 -30.32
CA VAL A 146 35.10 6.58 -29.91
C VAL A 146 35.43 7.95 -29.31
N LYS A 147 36.43 8.00 -28.42
CA LYS A 147 36.89 9.26 -27.84
C LYS A 147 37.43 10.20 -28.92
N GLU A 148 38.38 9.72 -29.73
CA GLU A 148 39.04 10.56 -30.74
C GLU A 148 38.06 11.21 -31.72
N TRP A 149 36.99 10.49 -32.08
CA TRP A 149 36.08 10.93 -33.13
C TRP A 149 34.89 11.73 -32.58
N LEU A 150 34.51 11.53 -31.31
CA LEU A 150 33.31 12.14 -30.72
C LEU A 150 33.61 13.18 -29.62
N GLN A 151 34.86 13.35 -29.19
CA GLN A 151 35.24 14.22 -28.06
C GLN A 151 34.79 15.68 -28.21
N ASP A 152 34.75 16.22 -29.43
CA ASP A 152 34.31 17.59 -29.70
C ASP A 152 32.92 17.66 -30.36
N GLN A 153 32.23 16.51 -30.45
CA GLN A 153 30.97 16.38 -31.16
C GLN A 153 29.80 16.35 -30.19
N ARG A 154 28.74 17.10 -30.50
CA ARG A 154 27.47 17.04 -29.77
C ARG A 154 26.63 15.85 -30.28
N VAL A 155 26.53 14.80 -29.47
CA VAL A 155 25.88 13.53 -29.87
C VAL A 155 24.67 13.17 -29.02
N LEU A 156 23.72 12.45 -29.62
CA LEU A 156 22.65 11.72 -28.93
C LEU A 156 22.86 10.21 -29.09
N ILE A 157 23.22 9.51 -28.03
CA ILE A 157 23.45 8.05 -28.05
C ILE A 157 22.46 7.36 -27.12
N ILE A 158 21.72 6.39 -27.63
CA ILE A 158 20.92 5.48 -26.82
C ILE A 158 21.46 4.06 -26.94
N LEU A 159 21.85 3.48 -25.81
CA LEU A 159 22.24 2.08 -25.67
C LEU A 159 21.10 1.32 -25.01
N ASP A 160 20.45 0.44 -25.77
CA ASP A 160 19.24 -0.26 -25.33
C ASP A 160 19.53 -1.72 -24.95
N ASP A 161 19.01 -2.12 -23.79
CA ASP A 161 19.13 -3.43 -23.15
C ASP A 161 20.58 -3.86 -22.84
N VAL A 162 21.38 -2.95 -22.26
CA VAL A 162 22.74 -3.23 -21.78
C VAL A 162 22.69 -4.19 -20.60
N ASP A 163 23.46 -5.28 -20.68
CA ASP A 163 23.43 -6.35 -19.68
C ASP A 163 24.80 -6.77 -19.12
N ASP A 164 25.86 -6.12 -19.58
CA ASP A 164 27.23 -6.33 -19.12
C ASP A 164 27.93 -4.98 -18.88
N LEU A 165 28.77 -4.91 -17.84
CA LEU A 165 29.51 -3.69 -17.51
C LEU A 165 30.64 -3.41 -18.50
N GLU A 166 31.34 -4.46 -18.97
CA GLU A 166 32.43 -4.31 -19.93
C GLU A 166 31.90 -3.82 -21.28
N GLU A 167 30.71 -4.28 -21.69
CA GLU A 167 30.03 -3.78 -22.89
C GLU A 167 29.80 -2.26 -22.81
N LEU A 168 29.33 -1.78 -21.65
CA LEU A 168 29.12 -0.36 -21.42
C LEU A 168 30.43 0.43 -21.41
N ASP A 169 31.48 -0.09 -20.77
CA ASP A 169 32.81 0.54 -20.73
C ASP A 169 33.46 0.65 -22.12
N VAL A 170 33.22 -0.33 -22.99
CA VAL A 170 33.74 -0.36 -24.37
C VAL A 170 33.05 0.69 -25.24
N LEU A 171 31.73 0.84 -25.11
CA LEU A 171 30.95 1.79 -25.91
C LEU A 171 31.10 3.22 -25.39
N VAL A 172 31.04 3.40 -24.06
CA VAL A 172 30.92 4.70 -23.41
C VAL A 172 31.61 4.66 -22.04
N ARG A 173 32.94 4.78 -22.01
CA ARG A 173 33.71 4.70 -20.76
C ARG A 173 33.49 5.89 -19.82
N GLU A 174 33.61 7.11 -20.36
CA GLU A 174 33.61 8.35 -19.58
C GLU A 174 32.92 9.47 -20.36
N LEU A 175 32.32 10.44 -19.66
CA LEU A 175 31.65 11.59 -20.30
C LEU A 175 32.61 12.47 -21.11
N SER A 176 33.91 12.45 -20.80
CA SER A 176 34.94 13.20 -21.54
C SER A 176 35.20 12.66 -22.95
N TRP A 177 34.53 11.57 -23.36
CA TRP A 177 34.59 11.05 -24.73
C TRP A 177 33.65 11.79 -25.69
N PHE A 178 32.84 12.73 -25.18
CA PHE A 178 31.81 13.42 -25.96
C PHE A 178 31.89 14.93 -25.76
N GLY A 179 31.51 15.66 -26.80
CA GLY A 179 31.46 17.12 -26.77
C GLY A 179 30.37 17.66 -25.85
N LEU A 180 30.45 18.96 -25.57
CA LEU A 180 29.46 19.71 -24.81
C LEU A 180 28.06 19.56 -25.43
N GLY A 181 27.03 19.48 -24.58
CA GLY A 181 25.64 19.29 -24.96
C GLY A 181 25.26 17.87 -25.34
N SER A 182 26.19 16.90 -25.25
CA SER A 182 25.91 15.49 -25.57
C SER A 182 24.98 14.83 -24.56
N ARG A 183 24.16 13.88 -25.03
CA ARG A 183 23.20 13.13 -24.22
C ARG A 183 23.34 11.63 -24.49
N ILE A 184 23.75 10.87 -23.48
CA ILE A 184 23.85 9.42 -23.52
C ILE A 184 22.77 8.81 -22.62
N ILE A 185 22.01 7.86 -23.14
CA ILE A 185 20.93 7.18 -22.42
C ILE A 185 21.21 5.68 -22.47
N VAL A 186 21.21 5.02 -21.31
CA VAL A 186 21.46 3.59 -21.18
C VAL A 186 20.23 2.92 -20.59
N THR A 187 19.64 1.93 -21.26
CA THR A 187 18.56 1.13 -20.68
C THR A 187 19.08 -0.22 -20.17
N THR A 188 18.61 -0.66 -19.00
CA THR A 188 19.02 -1.95 -18.43
C THR A 188 17.99 -2.55 -17.47
N GLU A 189 18.06 -3.85 -17.26
CA GLU A 189 17.33 -4.57 -16.19
C GLU A 189 18.13 -4.62 -14.87
N ASP A 190 19.45 -4.37 -14.90
CA ASP A 190 20.34 -4.50 -13.73
C ASP A 190 20.86 -3.13 -13.27
N LYS A 191 20.29 -2.62 -12.18
CA LYS A 191 20.69 -1.33 -11.60
C LYS A 191 22.17 -1.27 -11.20
N LYS A 192 22.82 -2.41 -10.92
CA LYS A 192 24.24 -2.42 -10.51
C LYS A 192 25.14 -1.97 -11.65
N ILE A 193 24.80 -2.27 -12.92
CA ILE A 193 25.62 -1.87 -14.07
C ILE A 193 25.74 -0.35 -14.12
N LEU A 194 24.61 0.35 -14.02
CA LEU A 194 24.57 1.81 -14.00
C LEU A 194 25.39 2.40 -12.84
N LYS A 195 25.25 1.82 -11.63
CA LYS A 195 25.97 2.29 -10.44
C LYS A 195 27.47 2.00 -10.51
N ALA A 196 27.86 0.83 -11.01
CA ALA A 196 29.26 0.43 -11.13
C ALA A 196 29.99 1.29 -12.16
N HIS A 197 29.30 1.67 -13.24
CA HIS A 197 29.78 2.61 -14.25
C HIS A 197 29.87 4.07 -13.76
N GLY A 198 29.15 4.42 -12.68
CA GLY A 198 29.17 5.76 -12.10
C GLY A 198 28.03 6.68 -12.58
N ILE A 199 27.00 6.13 -13.23
CA ILE A 199 25.80 6.87 -13.65
C ILE A 199 24.96 7.21 -12.40
N GLN A 200 24.86 8.51 -12.09
CA GLN A 200 24.12 8.99 -10.92
C GLN A 200 22.64 9.22 -11.21
N ASP A 201 22.32 9.76 -12.39
CA ASP A 201 20.96 10.06 -12.82
C ASP A 201 20.28 8.77 -13.35
N ILE A 202 19.52 8.10 -12.47
CA ILE A 202 18.83 6.84 -12.79
C ILE A 202 17.32 7.02 -12.70
N TYR A 203 16.66 6.89 -13.84
CA TYR A 203 15.21 6.87 -13.98
C TYR A 203 14.66 5.44 -13.82
N HIS A 204 13.84 5.21 -12.79
CA HIS A 204 13.12 3.95 -12.63
C HIS A 204 11.78 3.98 -13.35
N VAL A 205 11.55 3.03 -14.25
CA VAL A 205 10.26 2.83 -14.92
C VAL A 205 9.35 2.02 -13.99
N GLY A 206 8.42 2.72 -13.34
CA GLY A 206 7.39 2.09 -12.52
C GLY A 206 6.30 1.42 -13.36
N PHE A 207 5.50 0.58 -12.71
CA PHE A 207 4.29 0.00 -13.29
C PHE A 207 3.27 1.10 -13.63
N PRO A 208 2.49 0.94 -14.71
CA PRO A 208 1.38 1.84 -15.01
C PRO A 208 0.34 1.81 -13.88
N SER A 209 -0.42 2.89 -13.76
CA SER A 209 -1.60 2.88 -12.89
C SER A 209 -2.63 1.86 -13.36
N GLU A 210 -3.51 1.40 -12.46
CA GLU A 210 -4.59 0.48 -12.80
C GLU A 210 -5.41 0.95 -14.02
N LYS A 211 -5.69 2.26 -14.07
CA LYS A 211 -6.36 2.88 -15.22
C LYS A 211 -5.54 2.75 -16.51
N GLU A 212 -4.27 3.12 -16.49
CA GLU A 212 -3.40 3.02 -17.67
C GLU A 212 -3.21 1.56 -18.12
N ALA A 213 -3.12 0.62 -17.18
CA ALA A 213 -3.02 -0.80 -17.46
C ALA A 213 -4.27 -1.34 -18.18
N LEU A 214 -5.47 -0.91 -17.75
CA LEU A 214 -6.71 -1.25 -18.44
C LEU A 214 -6.77 -0.64 -19.83
N GLU A 215 -6.34 0.62 -19.99
CA GLU A 215 -6.25 1.25 -21.31
C GLU A 215 -5.32 0.46 -22.26
N ILE A 216 -4.15 0.01 -21.77
CA ILE A 216 -3.21 -0.83 -22.55
C ILE A 216 -3.85 -2.17 -22.94
N LEU A 217 -4.55 -2.82 -22.01
CA LEU A 217 -5.27 -4.07 -22.26
C LEU A 217 -6.36 -3.86 -23.32
N CYS A 218 -7.16 -2.80 -23.18
CA CYS A 218 -8.25 -2.48 -24.11
C CYS A 218 -7.76 -2.12 -25.51
N LEU A 219 -6.65 -1.39 -25.63
CA LEU A 219 -6.04 -1.12 -26.93
C LEU A 219 -5.59 -2.42 -27.61
N SER A 220 -5.07 -3.36 -26.82
CA SER A 220 -4.61 -4.65 -27.33
C SER A 220 -5.78 -5.57 -27.70
N ALA A 221 -6.83 -5.61 -26.87
CA ALA A 221 -7.97 -6.51 -27.05
C ALA A 221 -9.07 -5.97 -27.98
N PHE A 222 -9.41 -4.69 -27.86
CA PHE A 222 -10.55 -4.06 -28.55
C PHE A 222 -10.14 -3.00 -29.59
N LYS A 223 -8.86 -2.60 -29.63
CA LYS A 223 -8.37 -1.44 -30.39
C LYS A 223 -9.05 -0.12 -29.98
N GLN A 224 -9.48 -0.03 -28.72
CA GLN A 224 -10.17 1.11 -28.12
C GLN A 224 -9.59 1.39 -26.74
N ARG A 225 -9.74 2.62 -26.22
CA ARG A 225 -9.15 3.02 -24.93
C ARG A 225 -10.02 2.72 -23.71
N TYR A 226 -11.29 2.39 -23.89
CA TYR A 226 -12.22 2.14 -22.79
C TYR A 226 -12.63 0.68 -22.74
N VAL A 227 -12.92 0.21 -21.53
CA VAL A 227 -13.50 -1.10 -21.30
C VAL A 227 -14.97 -1.05 -21.73
N GLN A 228 -15.45 -2.06 -22.45
CA GLN A 228 -16.88 -2.22 -22.70
C GLN A 228 -17.55 -2.63 -21.38
N ASP A 229 -18.72 -2.06 -21.06
CA ASP A 229 -19.40 -2.24 -19.76
C ASP A 229 -19.56 -3.73 -19.37
N ASP A 230 -19.86 -4.59 -20.33
CA ASP A 230 -20.03 -6.04 -20.12
C ASP A 230 -18.71 -6.76 -19.76
N PHE A 231 -17.56 -6.22 -20.17
CA PHE A 231 -16.23 -6.81 -19.97
C PHE A 231 -15.51 -6.27 -18.73
N GLU A 232 -16.06 -5.29 -18.03
CA GLU A 232 -15.36 -4.55 -16.95
C GLU A 232 -14.72 -5.50 -15.92
N LYS A 233 -15.52 -6.36 -15.29
CA LYS A 233 -15.06 -7.29 -14.25
C LYS A 233 -13.97 -8.24 -14.75
N VAL A 234 -14.12 -8.73 -15.98
CA VAL A 234 -13.21 -9.71 -16.58
C VAL A 234 -11.89 -9.03 -16.97
N ALA A 235 -11.94 -7.82 -17.52
CA ALA A 235 -10.77 -7.02 -17.85
C ALA A 235 -9.94 -6.65 -16.60
N TYR A 236 -10.58 -6.27 -15.49
CA TYR A 236 -9.88 -6.05 -14.21
C TYR A 236 -9.15 -7.32 -13.74
N ARG A 237 -9.77 -8.49 -13.84
CA ARG A 237 -9.13 -9.76 -13.47
C ARG A 237 -7.96 -10.08 -14.37
N VAL A 238 -8.08 -9.91 -15.69
CA VAL A 238 -6.97 -10.08 -16.65
C VAL A 238 -5.81 -9.14 -16.33
N ALA A 239 -6.10 -7.86 -16.09
CA ALA A 239 -5.07 -6.86 -15.79
C ALA A 239 -4.32 -7.18 -14.49
N TYR A 240 -5.06 -7.60 -13.46
CA TYR A 240 -4.50 -8.06 -12.18
C TYR A 240 -3.64 -9.32 -12.35
N LEU A 241 -4.06 -10.29 -13.16
CA LEU A 241 -3.27 -11.49 -13.46
C LEU A 241 -1.98 -11.15 -14.21
N CYS A 242 -2.02 -10.18 -15.11
CA CYS A 242 -0.83 -9.66 -15.76
C CYS A 242 0.04 -8.78 -14.84
N GLY A 243 -0.40 -8.54 -13.60
CA GLY A 243 0.24 -7.66 -12.60
C GLY A 243 0.54 -6.25 -13.12
N TYR A 244 -0.26 -5.80 -14.09
CA TYR A 244 -0.11 -4.52 -14.78
C TYR A 244 1.19 -4.39 -15.62
N LEU A 245 1.88 -5.48 -15.93
CA LEU A 245 3.04 -5.44 -16.83
C LEU A 245 2.60 -5.15 -18.28
N PRO A 246 3.03 -4.04 -18.93
CA PRO A 246 2.61 -3.67 -20.28
C PRO A 246 2.74 -4.78 -21.31
N LEU A 247 3.87 -5.49 -21.35
CA LEU A 247 4.06 -6.62 -22.26
C LEU A 247 3.02 -7.74 -22.02
N GLY A 248 2.78 -8.10 -20.76
CA GLY A 248 1.81 -9.12 -20.39
C GLY A 248 0.40 -8.74 -20.83
N LEU A 249 0.01 -7.48 -20.57
CA LEU A 249 -1.28 -6.92 -20.99
C LEU A 249 -1.45 -6.94 -22.51
N CYS A 250 -0.40 -6.59 -23.26
CA CYS A 250 -0.45 -6.59 -24.72
C CYS A 250 -0.56 -8.01 -25.31
N VAL A 251 0.19 -8.96 -24.78
CA VAL A 251 0.16 -10.35 -25.26
C VAL A 251 -1.19 -11.00 -24.95
N VAL A 252 -1.64 -10.92 -23.70
CA VAL A 252 -2.92 -11.50 -23.27
C VAL A 252 -4.09 -10.77 -23.93
N GLY A 253 -4.05 -9.44 -24.00
CA GLY A 253 -5.08 -8.67 -24.71
C GLY A 253 -5.19 -9.06 -26.18
N SER A 254 -4.05 -9.27 -26.85
CA SER A 254 -4.04 -9.69 -28.25
C SER A 254 -4.57 -11.12 -28.45
N SER A 255 -4.35 -12.04 -27.50
CA SER A 255 -4.88 -13.41 -27.59
C SER A 255 -6.39 -13.47 -27.37
N LEU A 256 -6.95 -12.53 -26.61
CA LEU A 256 -8.38 -12.43 -26.30
C LEU A 256 -9.18 -11.60 -27.32
N ARG A 257 -8.50 -11.08 -28.36
CA ARG A 257 -9.10 -10.17 -29.33
C ARG A 257 -10.18 -10.87 -30.16
N GLY A 258 -11.38 -10.29 -30.16
CA GLY A 258 -12.52 -10.79 -30.94
C GLY A 258 -13.30 -11.93 -30.28
N GLU A 259 -12.91 -12.32 -29.07
CA GLU A 259 -13.63 -13.30 -28.25
C GLU A 259 -14.76 -12.66 -27.45
N SER A 260 -15.78 -13.45 -27.13
CA SER A 260 -16.89 -13.09 -26.24
C SER A 260 -16.47 -13.07 -24.77
N GLN A 261 -17.29 -12.46 -23.91
CA GLN A 261 -17.03 -12.42 -22.47
C GLN A 261 -16.91 -13.82 -21.84
N GLU A 262 -17.75 -14.77 -22.26
CA GLU A 262 -17.70 -16.16 -21.77
C GLU A 262 -16.39 -16.85 -22.16
N GLU A 263 -15.90 -16.60 -23.37
CA GLU A 263 -14.61 -17.11 -23.85
C GLU A 263 -13.45 -16.50 -23.07
N TRP A 264 -13.50 -15.20 -22.73
CA TRP A 264 -12.50 -14.59 -21.86
C TRP A 264 -12.44 -15.28 -20.49
N GLU A 265 -13.59 -15.58 -19.88
CA GLU A 265 -13.65 -16.29 -18.60
C GLU A 265 -13.09 -17.71 -18.70
N LEU A 266 -13.34 -18.41 -19.82
CA LEU A 266 -12.76 -19.74 -20.07
C LEU A 266 -11.24 -19.68 -20.28
N GLN A 267 -10.75 -18.71 -21.05
CA GLN A 267 -9.31 -18.55 -21.31
C GLN A 267 -8.55 -18.03 -20.09
N LEU A 268 -9.18 -17.22 -19.24
CA LEU A 268 -8.62 -16.80 -17.95
C LEU A 268 -8.16 -17.99 -17.12
N SER A 269 -8.94 -19.06 -17.07
CA SER A 269 -8.54 -20.28 -16.34
C SER A 269 -7.29 -20.94 -16.94
N ARG A 270 -7.05 -20.81 -18.25
CA ARG A 270 -5.84 -21.32 -18.91
C ARG A 270 -4.64 -20.43 -18.64
N ILE A 271 -4.82 -19.11 -18.71
CA ILE A 271 -3.77 -18.10 -18.45
C ILE A 271 -3.36 -18.10 -16.97
N GLU A 272 -4.29 -18.39 -16.05
CA GLU A 272 -4.00 -18.55 -14.62
C GLU A 272 -3.03 -19.72 -14.36
N ASN A 273 -3.12 -20.77 -15.17
CA ASN A 273 -2.38 -22.02 -14.97
C ASN A 273 -1.12 -22.13 -15.86
N ASN A 274 -1.11 -21.50 -17.04
CA ASN A 274 -0.02 -21.56 -18.00
C ASN A 274 0.35 -20.17 -18.52
N LEU A 275 1.65 -19.89 -18.55
CA LEU A 275 2.17 -18.66 -19.12
C LEU A 275 2.21 -18.77 -20.66
N ASP A 276 1.89 -17.69 -21.37
CA ASP A 276 2.11 -17.62 -22.82
C ASP A 276 3.61 -17.65 -23.11
N ARG A 277 4.02 -18.42 -24.13
CA ARG A 277 5.45 -18.61 -24.48
C ARG A 277 6.19 -17.29 -24.73
N LYS A 278 5.53 -16.28 -25.32
CA LYS A 278 6.18 -14.98 -25.56
C LYS A 278 6.46 -14.22 -24.26
N ILE A 279 5.55 -14.30 -23.29
CA ILE A 279 5.74 -13.69 -21.98
C ILE A 279 6.82 -14.45 -21.22
N GLU A 280 6.74 -15.78 -21.26
CA GLU A 280 7.71 -16.68 -20.66
C GLU A 280 9.13 -16.41 -21.15
N ASP A 281 9.36 -16.38 -22.46
CA ASP A 281 10.67 -16.15 -23.05
C ASP A 281 11.29 -14.84 -22.56
N VAL A 282 10.51 -13.75 -22.50
CA VAL A 282 11.00 -12.45 -22.04
C VAL A 282 11.33 -12.45 -20.55
N LEU A 283 10.49 -13.05 -19.71
CA LEU A 283 10.72 -13.09 -18.26
C LEU A 283 11.82 -14.09 -17.89
N ARG A 284 11.95 -15.19 -18.63
CA ARG A 284 12.91 -16.28 -18.40
C ARG A 284 14.35 -15.81 -18.53
N VAL A 285 14.64 -14.84 -19.39
CA VAL A 285 16.01 -14.29 -19.53
C VAL A 285 16.57 -13.78 -18.20
N GLY A 286 15.75 -13.10 -17.39
CA GLY A 286 16.16 -12.60 -16.08
C GLY A 286 16.45 -13.73 -15.10
N TYR A 287 15.63 -14.79 -15.12
CA TYR A 287 15.78 -15.98 -14.29
C TYR A 287 17.02 -16.80 -14.67
N ASP A 288 17.28 -17.03 -15.96
CA ASP A 288 18.34 -17.93 -16.42
C ASP A 288 19.75 -17.48 -16.04
N ARG A 289 19.91 -16.17 -15.86
CA ARG A 289 21.17 -15.52 -15.49
C ARG A 289 21.42 -15.50 -13.98
N LEU A 290 20.47 -15.97 -13.18
CA LEU A 290 20.65 -16.04 -11.74
C LEU A 290 21.66 -17.12 -11.36
N SER A 291 22.38 -16.91 -10.25
CA SER A 291 23.21 -17.96 -9.67
C SER A 291 22.34 -19.15 -9.27
N LYS A 292 22.93 -20.35 -9.13
CA LYS A 292 22.20 -21.54 -8.69
C LYS A 292 21.47 -21.33 -7.35
N LYS A 293 22.06 -20.55 -6.42
CA LYS A 293 21.44 -20.22 -5.13
C LYS A 293 20.28 -19.25 -5.29
N ASP A 294 20.42 -18.23 -6.14
CA ASP A 294 19.35 -17.24 -6.38
C ASP A 294 18.18 -17.86 -7.16
N LYS A 295 18.45 -18.80 -8.08
CA LYS A 295 17.40 -19.61 -8.74
C LYS A 295 16.59 -20.40 -7.71
N ALA A 296 17.25 -21.08 -6.78
CA ALA A 296 16.55 -21.81 -5.72
C ALA A 296 15.70 -20.88 -4.83
N LEU A 297 16.24 -19.71 -4.45
CA LEU A 297 15.50 -18.70 -3.69
C LEU A 297 14.27 -18.17 -4.46
N PHE A 298 14.42 -17.90 -5.76
CA PHE A 298 13.34 -17.48 -6.63
C PHE A 298 12.19 -18.51 -6.63
N LEU A 299 12.49 -19.81 -6.76
CA LEU A 299 11.48 -20.87 -6.74
C LEU A 299 10.79 -21.00 -5.37
N HIS A 300 11.53 -20.85 -4.27
CA HIS A 300 10.93 -20.81 -2.92
C HIS A 300 9.91 -19.68 -2.76
N ILE A 301 10.23 -18.48 -3.26
CA ILE A 301 9.32 -17.33 -3.26
C ILE A 301 8.10 -17.63 -4.12
N ALA A 302 8.32 -18.06 -5.36
CA ALA A 302 7.25 -18.31 -6.32
C ALA A 302 6.23 -19.36 -5.83
N CYS A 303 6.71 -20.47 -5.25
CA CYS A 303 5.86 -21.60 -4.91
C CYS A 303 5.23 -21.54 -3.51
N ILE A 304 5.95 -21.04 -2.49
CA ILE A 304 5.54 -21.19 -1.08
C ILE A 304 5.39 -19.85 -0.35
N PHE A 305 6.29 -18.89 -0.62
CA PHE A 305 6.55 -17.75 0.26
C PHE A 305 6.28 -16.36 -0.36
N ASN A 306 5.49 -16.25 -1.43
CA ASN A 306 5.12 -14.93 -1.94
C ASN A 306 4.39 -14.09 -0.85
N PHE A 307 4.59 -12.77 -0.84
CA PHE A 307 4.03 -11.83 0.14
C PHE A 307 4.49 -12.05 1.59
N GLY A 308 5.79 -12.27 1.79
CA GLY A 308 6.38 -12.54 3.11
C GLY A 308 7.32 -11.44 3.61
N SER A 309 7.66 -11.48 4.90
CA SER A 309 8.72 -10.65 5.47
C SER A 309 10.10 -11.29 5.31
N VAL A 310 11.14 -10.46 5.18
CA VAL A 310 12.53 -10.92 4.98
C VAL A 310 13.02 -11.78 6.16
N ASP A 311 12.70 -11.38 7.38
CA ASP A 311 13.11 -12.10 8.60
C ASP A 311 12.40 -13.46 8.73
N HIS A 312 11.14 -13.54 8.29
CA HIS A 312 10.40 -14.79 8.24
C HIS A 312 11.04 -15.77 7.25
N MET A 313 11.32 -15.33 6.01
CA MET A 313 11.98 -16.18 5.01
C MET A 313 13.38 -16.60 5.44
N THR A 314 14.16 -15.68 6.04
CA THR A 314 15.49 -15.99 6.59
C THR A 314 15.38 -17.09 7.65
N SER A 315 14.37 -17.01 8.52
CA SER A 315 14.10 -18.05 9.51
C SER A 315 13.72 -19.37 8.84
N MET A 316 12.88 -19.36 7.80
CA MET A 316 12.42 -20.56 7.08
C MET A 316 13.50 -21.26 6.24
N LEU A 317 14.55 -20.56 5.83
CA LEU A 317 15.62 -21.07 4.96
C LEU A 317 17.00 -21.12 5.63
N ALA A 318 17.06 -20.89 6.95
CA ALA A 318 18.30 -20.88 7.74
C ALA A 318 19.20 -22.14 7.59
N ASP A 319 18.63 -23.31 7.36
CA ASP A 319 19.36 -24.58 7.22
C ASP A 319 19.78 -24.90 5.77
N CYS A 320 19.36 -24.09 4.81
CA CYS A 320 19.71 -24.26 3.40
C CYS A 320 21.04 -23.57 3.01
N ASN A 321 21.77 -22.98 3.98
CA ASN A 321 22.99 -22.19 3.74
C ASN A 321 22.82 -21.15 2.61
N MET A 322 21.62 -20.56 2.55
CA MET A 322 21.24 -19.52 1.60
C MET A 322 21.31 -18.17 2.29
N ASP A 323 22.02 -17.23 1.66
CA ASP A 323 22.01 -15.83 2.08
C ASP A 323 20.75 -15.16 1.53
N VAL A 324 19.64 -15.34 2.25
CA VAL A 324 18.32 -14.81 1.86
C VAL A 324 18.36 -13.29 1.67
N LYS A 325 19.09 -12.56 2.53
CA LYS A 325 19.13 -11.09 2.47
C LYS A 325 19.85 -10.60 1.22
N ASN A 326 21.02 -11.17 0.89
CA ASN A 326 21.72 -10.80 -0.34
C ASN A 326 21.06 -11.37 -1.59
N GLY A 327 20.45 -12.56 -1.51
CA GLY A 327 19.66 -13.13 -2.60
C GLY A 327 18.46 -12.26 -2.95
N LEU A 328 17.65 -11.84 -1.98
CA LEU A 328 16.52 -10.92 -2.20
C LEU A 328 16.96 -9.57 -2.77
N LYS A 329 18.09 -9.01 -2.29
CA LYS A 329 18.67 -7.80 -2.89
C LYS A 329 19.05 -8.02 -4.35
N THR A 330 19.63 -9.17 -4.68
CA THR A 330 20.02 -9.51 -6.06
C THR A 330 18.80 -9.68 -6.95
N LEU A 331 17.76 -10.37 -6.49
CA LEU A 331 16.47 -10.48 -7.19
C LEU A 331 15.83 -9.11 -7.41
N ALA A 332 15.88 -8.22 -6.41
CA ALA A 332 15.31 -6.88 -6.51
C ALA A 332 16.07 -5.95 -7.48
N ILE A 333 17.39 -6.05 -7.48
CA ILE A 333 18.25 -5.30 -8.42
C ILE A 333 17.99 -5.68 -9.87
N ARG A 334 17.61 -6.94 -10.09
CA ARG A 334 17.20 -7.48 -11.39
C ARG A 334 15.69 -7.36 -11.65
N SER A 335 14.98 -6.63 -10.80
CA SER A 335 13.53 -6.40 -10.91
C SER A 335 12.69 -7.69 -10.95
N LEU A 336 13.17 -8.78 -10.34
CA LEU A 336 12.43 -10.05 -10.22
C LEU A 336 11.57 -10.12 -8.95
N VAL A 337 11.83 -9.25 -7.98
CA VAL A 337 11.09 -9.10 -6.73
C VAL A 337 11.07 -7.62 -6.38
N GLN A 338 9.97 -7.12 -5.83
CA GLN A 338 9.89 -5.78 -5.26
C GLN A 338 10.13 -5.86 -3.75
N LEU A 339 10.93 -4.93 -3.22
CA LEU A 339 11.18 -4.82 -1.78
C LEU A 339 10.45 -3.60 -1.23
N HIS A 340 9.65 -3.82 -0.20
CA HIS A 340 9.09 -2.80 0.67
C HIS A 340 9.92 -2.69 1.95
N ILE A 341 9.54 -1.78 2.85
CA ILE A 341 10.31 -1.50 4.08
C ILE A 341 10.53 -2.78 4.92
N MET A 342 9.54 -3.67 5.00
CA MET A 342 9.60 -4.90 5.80
C MET A 342 9.31 -6.19 5.01
N ASP A 343 8.70 -6.07 3.84
CA ASP A 343 8.13 -7.19 3.08
C ASP A 343 8.65 -7.21 1.64
N TYR A 344 8.43 -8.31 0.95
CA TYR A 344 8.72 -8.44 -0.48
C TYR A 344 7.53 -9.01 -1.24
N GLU A 345 7.49 -8.69 -2.52
CA GLU A 345 6.45 -9.14 -3.43
C GLU A 345 7.06 -9.63 -4.74
N MET A 346 6.71 -10.85 -5.14
CA MET A 346 6.95 -11.35 -6.49
C MET A 346 5.69 -11.15 -7.30
N HIS A 347 5.84 -10.43 -8.41
CA HIS A 347 4.79 -10.17 -9.37
C HIS A 347 4.16 -11.47 -9.90
N SER A 348 2.84 -11.47 -10.17
CA SER A 348 2.07 -12.64 -10.59
C SER A 348 2.68 -13.42 -11.77
N LEU A 349 3.07 -12.73 -12.85
CA LEU A 349 3.70 -13.38 -14.01
C LEU A 349 5.05 -14.02 -13.70
N LEU A 350 5.85 -13.42 -12.80
CA LEU A 350 7.12 -14.00 -12.34
C LEU A 350 6.88 -15.21 -11.43
N GLN A 351 5.81 -15.14 -10.62
CA GLN A 351 5.37 -16.28 -9.83
C GLN A 351 4.95 -17.45 -10.73
N GLN A 352 4.20 -17.18 -11.80
CA GLN A 352 3.82 -18.19 -12.80
C GLN A 352 5.04 -18.78 -13.51
N LEU A 353 5.99 -17.94 -13.95
CA LEU A 353 7.27 -18.41 -14.50
C LEU A 353 7.96 -19.39 -13.54
N GLY A 354 8.05 -19.04 -12.25
CA GLY A 354 8.65 -19.93 -11.25
C GLY A 354 7.93 -21.27 -11.12
N ARG A 355 6.59 -21.30 -11.20
CA ARG A 355 5.81 -22.54 -11.18
C ARG A 355 6.02 -23.37 -12.44
N GLN A 356 6.09 -22.73 -13.61
CA GLN A 356 6.35 -23.40 -14.88
C GLN A 356 7.74 -24.03 -14.93
N VAL A 357 8.76 -23.32 -14.42
CA VAL A 357 10.12 -23.87 -14.27
C VAL A 357 10.14 -25.11 -13.37
N VAL A 358 9.28 -25.18 -12.34
CA VAL A 358 9.12 -26.40 -11.52
C VAL A 358 8.40 -27.51 -12.30
N HIS A 359 7.41 -27.16 -13.12
CA HIS A 359 6.68 -28.10 -13.96
C HIS A 359 7.62 -28.81 -14.95
N GLU A 360 8.57 -28.08 -15.55
CA GLU A 360 9.58 -28.58 -16.48
C GLU A 360 10.59 -29.57 -15.87
N GLN A 361 10.67 -29.67 -14.54
CA GLN A 361 11.61 -30.59 -13.88
C GLN A 361 11.25 -32.06 -14.13
N SER A 362 9.96 -32.37 -14.32
CA SER A 362 9.45 -33.74 -14.50
C SER A 362 7.99 -33.72 -14.91
N ASP A 363 7.59 -34.60 -15.83
CA ASP A 363 6.18 -34.83 -16.18
C ASP A 363 5.39 -35.45 -15.02
N GLU A 364 6.06 -36.22 -14.15
CA GLU A 364 5.45 -36.77 -12.94
C GLU A 364 5.48 -35.73 -11.81
N PRO A 365 4.33 -35.26 -11.29
CA PRO A 365 4.29 -34.22 -10.27
C PRO A 365 5.07 -34.62 -9.01
N GLY A 366 4.94 -35.88 -8.56
CA GLY A 366 5.60 -36.39 -7.35
C GLY A 366 7.14 -36.40 -7.39
N LYS A 367 7.77 -36.14 -8.54
CA LYS A 367 9.23 -36.02 -8.73
C LYS A 367 9.73 -34.58 -8.80
N ARG A 368 8.84 -33.58 -8.80
CA ARG A 368 9.17 -32.15 -8.81
C ARG A 368 9.59 -31.66 -7.42
N GLN A 369 10.31 -30.53 -7.36
CA GLN A 369 10.73 -29.93 -6.08
C GLN A 369 9.58 -29.30 -5.29
N PHE A 370 8.62 -28.67 -5.98
CA PHE A 370 7.45 -28.06 -5.36
C PHE A 370 6.17 -28.54 -6.02
N LEU A 371 5.10 -28.66 -5.22
CA LEU A 371 3.75 -28.93 -5.71
C LEU A 371 2.84 -27.77 -5.34
N VAL A 372 2.20 -27.17 -6.34
CA VAL A 372 1.31 -25.99 -6.16
C VAL A 372 -0.07 -26.22 -6.79
N GLU A 373 -0.14 -27.04 -7.85
CA GLU A 373 -1.40 -27.30 -8.55
C GLU A 373 -2.30 -28.26 -7.77
N ALA A 374 -3.50 -27.78 -7.42
CA ALA A 374 -4.38 -28.43 -6.45
C ALA A 374 -4.78 -29.86 -6.87
N GLU A 375 -5.08 -30.07 -8.15
CA GLU A 375 -5.49 -31.37 -8.68
C GLU A 375 -4.31 -32.35 -8.79
N GLU A 376 -3.13 -31.87 -9.16
CA GLU A 376 -1.89 -32.67 -9.13
C GLU A 376 -1.54 -33.10 -7.70
N ILE A 377 -1.62 -32.17 -6.74
CA ILE A 377 -1.37 -32.47 -5.32
C ILE A 377 -2.37 -33.51 -4.82
N ARG A 378 -3.66 -33.36 -5.15
CA ARG A 378 -4.70 -34.33 -4.81
C ARG A 378 -4.33 -35.73 -5.31
N HIS A 379 -3.92 -35.84 -6.57
CA HIS A 379 -3.49 -37.11 -7.17
C HIS A 379 -2.25 -37.69 -6.49
N VAL A 380 -1.22 -36.87 -6.26
CA VAL A 380 0.04 -37.29 -5.60
C VAL A 380 -0.22 -37.82 -4.19
N LEU A 381 -1.04 -37.12 -3.40
CA LEU A 381 -1.35 -37.52 -2.02
C LEU A 381 -2.29 -38.73 -1.95
N ALA A 382 -3.24 -38.85 -2.89
CA ALA A 382 -4.17 -39.99 -2.93
C ALA A 382 -3.46 -41.29 -3.35
N ASN A 383 -2.54 -41.20 -4.32
CA ASN A 383 -1.87 -42.35 -4.92
C ASN A 383 -0.46 -42.63 -4.34
N GLU A 384 -0.04 -41.88 -3.32
CA GLU A 384 1.25 -42.05 -2.63
C GLU A 384 2.47 -41.94 -3.57
N THR A 385 2.38 -41.14 -4.65
CA THR A 385 3.44 -41.03 -5.67
C THR A 385 4.52 -39.99 -5.35
N GLY A 386 4.39 -39.29 -4.22
CA GLY A 386 5.34 -38.27 -3.78
C GLY A 386 6.70 -38.88 -3.42
N THR A 387 7.77 -38.33 -3.97
CA THR A 387 9.15 -38.84 -3.81
C THR A 387 10.00 -37.93 -2.92
N GLY A 388 11.24 -38.37 -2.64
CA GLY A 388 12.23 -37.57 -1.92
C GLY A 388 12.65 -36.28 -2.64
N SER A 389 12.25 -36.07 -3.89
CA SER A 389 12.50 -34.80 -4.60
C SER A 389 11.63 -33.66 -4.07
N VAL A 390 10.46 -33.95 -3.50
CA VAL A 390 9.50 -32.93 -3.05
C VAL A 390 10.00 -32.26 -1.76
N ILE A 391 10.21 -30.95 -1.84
CA ILE A 391 10.69 -30.09 -0.73
C ILE A 391 9.54 -29.25 -0.17
N GLY A 392 8.56 -28.86 -0.99
CA GLY A 392 7.43 -28.05 -0.54
C GLY A 392 6.11 -28.36 -1.25
N ILE A 393 5.02 -28.26 -0.50
CA ILE A 393 3.64 -28.40 -1.00
C ILE A 393 2.85 -27.18 -0.56
N SER A 394 2.17 -26.53 -1.51
CA SER A 394 1.20 -25.46 -1.25
C SER A 394 -0.13 -25.80 -1.89
N PHE A 395 -1.04 -26.34 -1.08
CA PHE A 395 -2.30 -26.90 -1.50
C PHE A 395 -3.47 -26.03 -1.04
N ASP A 396 -4.10 -25.35 -2.00
CA ASP A 396 -5.43 -24.76 -1.82
C ASP A 396 -6.50 -25.86 -1.91
N MET A 397 -7.00 -26.32 -0.77
CA MET A 397 -7.95 -27.43 -0.74
C MET A 397 -9.37 -26.99 -1.15
N SER A 398 -9.65 -25.70 -1.29
CA SER A 398 -10.96 -25.21 -1.77
C SER A 398 -11.15 -25.44 -3.27
N LYS A 399 -10.05 -25.58 -4.02
CA LYS A 399 -10.05 -25.83 -5.47
C LYS A 399 -10.37 -27.26 -5.84
N VAL A 400 -10.47 -28.17 -4.86
CA VAL A 400 -10.77 -29.58 -5.09
C VAL A 400 -12.02 -29.99 -4.33
N GLY A 401 -12.78 -30.93 -4.90
CA GLY A 401 -13.91 -31.55 -4.22
C GLY A 401 -13.49 -32.38 -3.00
N LYS A 402 -14.45 -33.06 -2.36
CA LYS A 402 -14.15 -33.99 -1.25
C LYS A 402 -13.17 -35.07 -1.71
N PHE A 403 -12.08 -35.25 -1.00
CA PHE A 403 -11.08 -36.26 -1.31
C PHE A 403 -10.52 -36.92 -0.04
N SER A 404 -9.86 -38.06 -0.22
CA SER A 404 -9.24 -38.80 0.87
C SER A 404 -7.77 -39.06 0.63
N ILE A 405 -6.95 -38.92 1.67
CA ILE A 405 -5.54 -39.27 1.64
C ILE A 405 -5.27 -40.45 2.57
N SER A 406 -4.39 -41.34 2.14
CA SER A 406 -3.90 -42.45 2.94
C SER A 406 -3.05 -41.94 4.11
N GLY A 407 -3.07 -42.64 5.24
CA GLY A 407 -2.15 -42.39 6.36
C GLY A 407 -0.66 -42.61 6.02
N ARG A 408 -0.34 -43.07 4.80
CA ARG A 408 1.01 -43.22 4.25
C ARG A 408 1.37 -42.16 3.20
N ALA A 409 0.49 -41.21 2.90
CA ALA A 409 0.66 -40.24 1.81
C ALA A 409 2.02 -39.52 1.81
N PHE A 410 2.62 -39.28 2.99
CA PHE A 410 3.88 -38.56 3.13
C PHE A 410 5.12 -39.44 3.29
N VAL A 411 5.00 -40.78 3.26
CA VAL A 411 6.12 -41.70 3.53
C VAL A 411 7.24 -41.60 2.48
N GLY A 412 6.89 -41.38 1.21
CA GLY A 412 7.87 -41.22 0.13
C GLY A 412 8.58 -39.86 0.12
N MET A 413 7.98 -38.84 0.75
CA MET A 413 8.44 -37.44 0.72
C MET A 413 9.35 -37.11 1.90
N ARG A 414 10.48 -37.81 1.99
CA ARG A 414 11.40 -37.72 3.15
C ARG A 414 12.09 -36.36 3.30
N ASN A 415 12.22 -35.60 2.22
CA ASN A 415 12.86 -34.27 2.22
C ASN A 415 11.85 -33.10 2.27
N LEU A 416 10.57 -33.39 2.46
CA LEU A 416 9.54 -32.35 2.55
C LEU A 416 9.78 -31.48 3.79
N ARG A 417 9.92 -30.17 3.58
CA ARG A 417 10.15 -29.17 4.64
C ARG A 417 9.00 -28.19 4.80
N PHE A 418 8.27 -27.90 3.73
CA PHE A 418 7.21 -26.90 3.74
C PHE A 418 5.90 -27.54 3.34
N LEU A 419 4.94 -27.62 4.25
CA LEU A 419 3.61 -28.13 3.98
C LEU A 419 2.60 -27.05 4.29
N LYS A 420 1.92 -26.54 3.26
CA LYS A 420 0.78 -25.63 3.38
C LYS A 420 -0.43 -26.32 2.77
N MET A 421 -1.44 -26.58 3.58
CA MET A 421 -2.74 -27.11 3.21
C MET A 421 -3.78 -26.16 3.77
N TYR A 422 -4.27 -25.25 2.94
CA TYR A 422 -5.07 -24.10 3.38
C TYR A 422 -6.38 -24.01 2.61
N ASN A 423 -7.29 -23.18 3.12
CA ASN A 423 -8.69 -23.08 2.70
C ASN A 423 -9.43 -24.40 2.88
N SER A 424 -10.35 -24.47 3.84
CA SER A 424 -11.01 -25.72 4.23
C SER A 424 -11.66 -26.45 3.04
N GLY A 425 -11.10 -27.61 2.68
CA GLY A 425 -11.69 -28.58 1.76
C GLY A 425 -12.23 -29.79 2.53
N GLY A 426 -13.09 -30.59 1.90
CA GLY A 426 -13.67 -31.78 2.52
C GLY A 426 -12.72 -32.98 2.65
N LEU A 427 -11.48 -32.75 3.10
CA LEU A 427 -10.41 -33.72 3.23
C LEU A 427 -10.68 -34.75 4.33
N ARG A 428 -10.53 -36.03 4.00
CA ARG A 428 -10.53 -37.14 4.96
C ARG A 428 -9.20 -37.88 4.94
N ILE A 429 -8.66 -38.19 6.10
CA ILE A 429 -7.51 -39.10 6.19
C ILE A 429 -8.08 -40.51 6.40
N THR A 430 -7.67 -41.52 5.63
CA THR A 430 -8.04 -42.93 5.86
C THR A 430 -6.99 -43.63 6.73
N GLY A 431 -7.41 -44.53 7.63
CA GLY A 431 -6.50 -45.22 8.54
C GLY A 431 -5.86 -44.32 9.61
N HIS A 432 -4.70 -44.70 10.15
CA HIS A 432 -3.92 -43.83 11.05
C HIS A 432 -2.78 -43.17 10.27
N MET A 433 -2.57 -41.87 10.48
CA MET A 433 -1.42 -41.16 9.90
C MET A 433 -0.14 -41.73 10.53
N LYS A 434 0.66 -42.45 9.74
CA LYS A 434 1.83 -43.19 10.23
C LYS A 434 3.07 -42.31 10.35
N TYR A 435 3.19 -41.31 9.48
CA TYR A 435 4.40 -40.55 9.31
C TYR A 435 4.10 -39.13 8.85
N LEU A 436 4.77 -38.15 9.46
CA LEU A 436 4.92 -36.80 8.94
C LEU A 436 6.41 -36.46 8.87
N PRO A 437 6.90 -35.87 7.76
CA PRO A 437 8.30 -35.48 7.61
C PRO A 437 8.78 -34.46 8.67
N GLN A 438 10.11 -34.25 8.73
CA GLN A 438 10.69 -33.18 9.53
C GLN A 438 10.44 -31.83 8.86
N LEU A 439 9.31 -31.22 9.21
CA LEU A 439 8.84 -29.96 8.62
C LEU A 439 9.46 -28.74 9.32
N ARG A 440 9.69 -27.69 8.53
CA ARG A 440 9.98 -26.32 8.99
C ARG A 440 8.72 -25.46 9.04
N LEU A 441 7.82 -25.67 8.08
CA LEU A 441 6.49 -25.07 8.04
C LEU A 441 5.43 -26.17 7.99
N LEU A 442 4.56 -26.20 8.98
CA LEU A 442 3.34 -27.02 8.99
C LEU A 442 2.13 -26.10 9.09
N HIS A 443 1.56 -25.76 7.94
CA HIS A 443 0.27 -25.08 7.83
C HIS A 443 -0.77 -26.09 7.33
N TRP A 444 -1.76 -26.41 8.17
CA TRP A 444 -2.83 -27.36 7.85
C TRP A 444 -4.17 -26.94 8.44
N ASP A 445 -4.98 -26.26 7.64
CA ASP A 445 -6.34 -25.83 8.01
C ASP A 445 -7.27 -27.03 8.16
N SER A 446 -8.19 -26.95 9.11
CA SER A 446 -9.23 -27.96 9.34
C SER A 446 -8.67 -29.38 9.53
N TYR A 447 -7.54 -29.52 10.24
CA TYR A 447 -6.90 -30.82 10.41
C TYR A 447 -7.89 -31.84 11.02
N PRO A 448 -8.14 -32.98 10.36
CA PRO A 448 -9.30 -33.82 10.68
C PRO A 448 -9.08 -34.73 11.89
N ARG A 449 -7.85 -34.85 12.40
CA ARG A 449 -7.51 -35.79 13.49
C ARG A 449 -7.39 -35.10 14.84
N LYS A 450 -7.53 -35.92 15.89
CA LYS A 450 -7.50 -35.48 17.28
C LYS A 450 -6.11 -35.16 17.81
N ARG A 451 -5.06 -35.75 17.21
CA ARG A 451 -3.64 -35.59 17.58
C ARG A 451 -2.76 -35.74 16.36
N LEU A 452 -1.57 -35.15 16.39
CA LEU A 452 -0.52 -35.40 15.41
C LEU A 452 0.05 -36.82 15.57
N PRO A 453 0.70 -37.39 14.53
CA PRO A 453 1.31 -38.71 14.60
C PRO A 453 2.36 -38.76 15.72
N PRO A 454 2.44 -39.86 16.50
CA PRO A 454 3.47 -40.02 17.51
C PRO A 454 4.92 -39.98 16.96
N THR A 455 5.07 -40.28 15.66
CA THR A 455 6.35 -40.26 14.93
C THR A 455 6.79 -38.86 14.51
N PHE A 456 5.95 -37.83 14.69
CA PHE A 456 6.27 -36.47 14.27
C PHE A 456 7.38 -35.86 15.15
N GLN A 457 8.42 -35.34 14.52
CA GLN A 457 9.58 -34.75 15.17
C GLN A 457 9.65 -33.23 14.88
N PRO A 458 9.28 -32.37 15.84
CA PRO A 458 9.16 -30.92 15.60
C PRO A 458 10.48 -30.13 15.77
N GLN A 459 11.65 -30.81 15.80
CA GLN A 459 12.94 -30.16 16.11
C GLN A 459 13.31 -29.05 15.12
N CYS A 460 12.98 -29.25 13.84
CA CYS A 460 13.24 -28.30 12.76
C CYS A 460 12.09 -27.31 12.52
N LEU A 461 10.98 -27.43 13.26
CA LEU A 461 9.76 -26.68 13.03
C LEU A 461 9.94 -25.22 13.45
N VAL A 462 9.64 -24.31 12.53
CA VAL A 462 9.70 -22.86 12.73
C VAL A 462 8.29 -22.27 12.87
N GLU A 463 7.33 -22.76 12.08
CA GLU A 463 5.94 -22.32 12.15
C GLU A 463 4.96 -23.49 12.11
N LEU A 464 4.01 -23.46 13.04
CA LEU A 464 2.88 -24.37 13.13
C LEU A 464 1.57 -23.56 13.02
N CYS A 465 0.81 -23.76 11.95
CA CYS A 465 -0.51 -23.17 11.76
C CYS A 465 -1.53 -24.28 11.51
N MET A 466 -2.46 -24.51 12.43
CA MET A 466 -3.47 -25.56 12.31
C MET A 466 -4.84 -25.03 12.73
N ILE A 467 -5.29 -23.97 12.06
CA ILE A 467 -6.57 -23.32 12.35
C ILE A 467 -7.77 -24.23 12.03
N PHE A 468 -8.89 -24.02 12.71
CA PHE A 468 -10.14 -24.80 12.55
C PHE A 468 -10.00 -26.32 12.79
N SER A 469 -8.98 -26.76 13.52
CA SER A 469 -8.66 -28.19 13.63
C SER A 469 -9.56 -28.95 14.61
N ASN A 470 -9.72 -30.27 14.37
CA ASN A 470 -10.37 -31.21 15.28
C ASN A 470 -9.44 -31.74 16.39
N LEU A 471 -8.29 -31.07 16.60
CA LEU A 471 -7.30 -31.43 17.60
C LEU A 471 -7.90 -31.38 19.00
N GLU A 472 -7.66 -32.41 19.80
CA GLU A 472 -7.90 -32.41 21.25
C GLU A 472 -6.58 -32.15 22.00
N LYS A 473 -5.44 -32.59 21.45
CA LYS A 473 -4.07 -32.39 21.92
C LYS A 473 -3.13 -32.38 20.71
N LEU A 474 -2.05 -31.59 20.70
CA LEU A 474 -1.03 -31.63 19.64
C LEU A 474 -0.22 -32.95 19.67
N TRP A 475 0.65 -33.09 20.68
CA TRP A 475 1.52 -34.24 20.92
C TRP A 475 1.72 -34.50 22.42
N GLY A 476 2.25 -35.67 22.77
CA GLY A 476 2.63 -36.03 24.14
C GLY A 476 4.11 -35.77 24.43
N GLY A 477 4.45 -35.70 25.72
CA GLY A 477 5.81 -35.51 26.20
C GLY A 477 6.37 -34.09 25.99
N ILE A 478 7.62 -33.91 26.41
CA ILE A 478 8.42 -32.72 26.11
C ILE A 478 9.10 -32.95 24.75
N GLN A 479 9.01 -31.96 23.87
CA GLN A 479 9.61 -31.99 22.54
C GLN A 479 10.68 -30.92 22.44
N SER A 480 11.74 -31.17 21.66
CA SER A 480 12.68 -30.12 21.29
C SER A 480 12.02 -29.17 20.28
N LEU A 481 11.91 -27.89 20.64
CA LEU A 481 11.20 -26.85 19.88
C LEU A 481 12.09 -25.61 19.66
N ALA A 482 13.42 -25.79 19.65
CA ALA A 482 14.39 -24.71 19.63
C ALA A 482 14.22 -23.74 18.45
N ASN A 483 13.70 -24.19 17.30
CA ASN A 483 13.51 -23.35 16.12
C ASN A 483 12.13 -22.70 16.02
N LEU A 484 11.19 -23.08 16.89
CA LEU A 484 9.78 -22.72 16.77
C LEU A 484 9.57 -21.25 17.14
N LYS A 485 9.03 -20.48 16.20
CA LYS A 485 8.74 -19.05 16.34
C LYS A 485 7.25 -18.73 16.40
N LYS A 486 6.41 -19.53 15.76
CA LYS A 486 4.95 -19.26 15.69
C LYS A 486 4.14 -20.54 15.86
N ILE A 487 3.12 -20.45 16.72
CA ILE A 487 2.04 -21.42 16.84
C ILE A 487 0.71 -20.68 16.64
N ASP A 488 -0.12 -21.17 15.72
CA ASP A 488 -1.49 -20.72 15.52
C ASP A 488 -2.44 -21.94 15.47
N LEU A 489 -3.34 -22.01 16.44
CA LEU A 489 -4.37 -23.05 16.58
C LEU A 489 -5.77 -22.45 16.61
N THR A 490 -5.94 -21.22 16.12
CA THR A 490 -7.19 -20.47 16.20
C THR A 490 -8.37 -21.28 15.63
N PHE A 491 -9.54 -21.17 16.26
CA PHE A 491 -10.76 -21.93 15.97
C PHE A 491 -10.68 -23.45 16.18
N SER A 492 -9.65 -23.97 16.85
CA SER A 492 -9.60 -25.39 17.27
C SER A 492 -10.51 -25.65 18.47
N SER A 493 -11.82 -25.65 18.25
CA SER A 493 -12.85 -25.68 19.30
C SER A 493 -12.81 -26.90 20.23
N ARG A 494 -12.20 -28.02 19.78
CA ARG A 494 -12.05 -29.27 20.53
C ARG A 494 -10.74 -29.36 21.33
N LEU A 495 -9.84 -28.40 21.17
CA LEU A 495 -8.53 -28.40 21.82
C LEU A 495 -8.72 -28.26 23.34
N LYS A 496 -8.22 -29.24 24.10
CA LYS A 496 -8.40 -29.30 25.56
C LYS A 496 -7.18 -28.80 26.31
N GLU A 497 -5.99 -29.06 25.76
CA GLU A 497 -4.70 -28.78 26.38
C GLU A 497 -3.64 -28.41 25.33
N ILE A 498 -2.66 -27.61 25.74
CA ILE A 498 -1.46 -27.27 24.96
C ILE A 498 -0.29 -28.09 25.52
N PRO A 499 0.60 -28.65 24.67
CA PRO A 499 1.75 -29.41 25.14
C PRO A 499 2.72 -28.54 25.94
N ASN A 500 3.66 -29.18 26.65
CA ASN A 500 4.73 -28.45 27.32
C ASN A 500 5.59 -27.70 26.28
N LEU A 501 5.78 -26.40 26.49
CA LEU A 501 6.52 -25.49 25.61
C LEU A 501 7.86 -25.03 26.23
N SER A 502 8.41 -25.75 27.22
CA SER A 502 9.62 -25.34 27.95
C SER A 502 10.84 -25.15 27.04
N GLU A 503 10.93 -25.96 25.98
CA GLU A 503 12.03 -25.94 25.00
C GLU A 503 11.75 -24.98 23.82
N ALA A 504 10.59 -24.30 23.78
CA ALA A 504 10.24 -23.36 22.71
C ALA A 504 10.74 -21.94 23.01
N THR A 505 12.01 -21.80 23.37
CA THR A 505 12.60 -20.54 23.85
C THR A 505 12.63 -19.42 22.80
N ASN A 506 12.50 -19.76 21.52
CA ASN A 506 12.43 -18.82 20.39
C ASN A 506 11.01 -18.46 19.96
N LEU A 507 9.97 -18.91 20.68
CA LEU A 507 8.58 -18.64 20.30
C LEU A 507 8.25 -17.14 20.43
N GLU A 508 7.81 -16.53 19.33
CA GLU A 508 7.45 -15.10 19.24
C GLU A 508 5.93 -14.88 19.25
N ARG A 509 5.15 -15.84 18.74
CA ARG A 509 3.68 -15.73 18.67
C ARG A 509 2.98 -17.04 19.04
N LEU A 510 2.02 -16.94 19.95
CA LEU A 510 1.09 -18.02 20.32
C LEU A 510 -0.35 -17.55 20.13
N SER A 511 -1.05 -18.14 19.16
CA SER A 511 -2.43 -17.82 18.83
C SER A 511 -3.35 -19.03 19.08
N LEU A 512 -4.30 -18.85 19.99
CA LEU A 512 -5.24 -19.86 20.52
C LEU A 512 -6.70 -19.35 20.46
N GLY A 513 -6.99 -18.36 19.60
CA GLY A 513 -8.32 -17.75 19.54
C GLY A 513 -9.42 -18.78 19.27
N HIS A 514 -10.60 -18.58 19.83
CA HIS A 514 -11.78 -19.43 19.77
C HIS A 514 -11.56 -20.92 20.11
N CYS A 515 -10.50 -21.27 20.85
CA CYS A 515 -10.28 -22.62 21.39
C CYS A 515 -11.23 -22.89 22.58
N SER A 516 -12.52 -23.08 22.27
CA SER A 516 -13.62 -23.10 23.25
C SER A 516 -13.54 -24.21 24.30
N SER A 517 -12.79 -25.30 24.04
CA SER A 517 -12.60 -26.40 24.99
C SER A 517 -11.36 -26.28 25.87
N LEU A 518 -10.50 -25.29 25.62
CA LEU A 518 -9.25 -25.10 26.34
C LEU A 518 -9.56 -24.67 27.78
N VAL A 519 -8.99 -25.38 28.76
CA VAL A 519 -9.29 -25.16 30.19
C VAL A 519 -8.19 -24.36 30.88
N GLU A 520 -6.94 -24.64 30.53
CA GLU A 520 -5.76 -24.04 31.14
C GLU A 520 -4.61 -23.97 30.12
N LEU A 521 -3.66 -23.08 30.40
CA LEU A 521 -2.38 -23.02 29.70
C LEU A 521 -1.30 -23.74 30.51
N PRO A 522 -0.27 -24.32 29.84
CA PRO A 522 0.82 -24.98 30.52
C PRO A 522 1.68 -23.98 31.30
N SER A 523 2.14 -24.36 32.48
CA SER A 523 3.03 -23.54 33.33
C SER A 523 4.35 -23.18 32.64
N SER A 524 4.76 -23.95 31.63
CA SER A 524 5.95 -23.72 30.81
C SER A 524 5.91 -22.42 30.01
N ILE A 525 4.76 -21.74 29.88
CA ILE A 525 4.69 -20.42 29.19
C ILE A 525 5.67 -19.41 29.80
N ARG A 526 5.99 -19.53 31.09
CA ARG A 526 6.99 -18.68 31.76
C ARG A 526 8.41 -18.75 31.17
N ASN A 527 8.70 -19.78 30.38
CA ASN A 527 10.01 -19.98 29.73
C ASN A 527 10.08 -19.31 28.34
N LEU A 528 8.98 -18.72 27.84
CA LEU A 528 8.88 -18.18 26.48
C LEU A 528 9.39 -16.74 26.41
N HIS A 529 10.68 -16.54 26.69
CA HIS A 529 11.29 -15.20 26.86
C HIS A 529 11.33 -14.32 25.59
N LYS A 530 10.97 -14.86 24.42
CA LYS A 530 10.83 -14.10 23.16
C LYS A 530 9.38 -13.88 22.72
N LEU A 531 8.40 -14.35 23.51
CA LEU A 531 6.98 -14.25 23.16
C LEU A 531 6.55 -12.78 23.14
N LYS A 532 6.10 -12.30 21.98
CA LYS A 532 5.60 -10.95 21.74
C LYS A 532 4.08 -10.89 21.71
N VAL A 533 3.43 -11.95 21.22
CA VAL A 533 1.99 -11.99 21.00
C VAL A 533 1.37 -13.23 21.64
N LEU A 534 0.40 -13.02 22.52
CA LEU A 534 -0.45 -14.06 23.11
C LEU A 534 -1.92 -13.78 22.79
N TRP A 535 -2.53 -14.56 21.90
CA TRP A 535 -3.91 -14.39 21.47
C TRP A 535 -4.79 -15.52 21.98
N MET A 536 -5.78 -15.23 22.81
CA MET A 536 -6.67 -16.22 23.46
C MET A 536 -8.14 -15.82 23.41
N GLU A 537 -8.50 -14.91 22.50
CA GLU A 537 -9.88 -14.48 22.27
C GLU A 537 -10.85 -15.68 22.25
N GLY A 538 -12.05 -15.58 22.82
CA GLY A 538 -13.10 -16.58 22.73
C GLY A 538 -12.78 -17.94 23.37
N CYS A 539 -11.77 -18.06 24.23
CA CYS A 539 -11.49 -19.29 24.99
C CYS A 539 -12.46 -19.46 26.17
N LYS A 540 -13.72 -19.80 25.85
CA LYS A 540 -14.86 -19.79 26.81
C LYS A 540 -14.69 -20.65 28.07
N LYS A 541 -13.89 -21.73 28.01
CA LYS A 541 -13.64 -22.62 29.15
C LYS A 541 -12.38 -22.28 29.93
N LEU A 542 -11.55 -21.36 29.46
CA LEU A 542 -10.29 -20.98 30.09
C LEU A 542 -10.56 -20.39 31.47
N ARG A 543 -9.99 -21.00 32.50
CA ARG A 543 -10.23 -20.61 33.91
C ARG A 543 -9.08 -19.81 34.50
N VAL A 544 -7.86 -20.23 34.19
CA VAL A 544 -6.63 -19.70 34.78
C VAL A 544 -5.60 -19.50 33.69
N ILE A 545 -4.90 -18.38 33.78
CA ILE A 545 -3.65 -18.13 33.07
C ILE A 545 -2.54 -18.18 34.13
N PRO A 546 -1.42 -18.89 33.90
CA PRO A 546 -0.31 -18.96 34.85
C PRO A 546 0.12 -17.55 35.31
N THR A 547 0.32 -17.37 36.62
CA THR A 547 0.63 -16.08 37.25
C THR A 547 2.04 -15.56 36.98
N ASN A 548 2.85 -16.23 36.15
CA ASN A 548 4.26 -15.89 35.93
C ASN A 548 4.53 -15.61 34.44
N ILE A 549 3.61 -14.90 33.76
CA ILE A 549 3.76 -14.50 32.36
C ILE A 549 4.31 -13.08 32.19
N ASN A 550 5.02 -12.58 33.22
CA ASN A 550 5.81 -11.36 33.17
C ASN A 550 7.06 -11.55 32.27
N LEU A 551 6.79 -11.72 30.97
CA LEU A 551 7.79 -11.92 29.93
C LEU A 551 8.16 -10.56 29.36
N ALA A 552 9.41 -10.14 29.52
CA ALA A 552 9.87 -8.81 29.08
C ALA A 552 9.59 -8.53 27.59
N SER A 553 9.53 -9.55 26.73
CA SER A 553 9.23 -9.44 25.31
C SER A 553 7.74 -9.29 24.96
N LEU A 554 6.83 -9.53 25.92
CA LEU A 554 5.39 -9.61 25.63
C LEU A 554 4.80 -8.22 25.44
N GLU A 555 4.27 -7.97 24.25
CA GLU A 555 3.74 -6.67 23.82
C GLU A 555 2.21 -6.71 23.61
N ASN A 556 1.66 -7.84 23.16
CA ASN A 556 0.28 -7.93 22.72
C ASN A 556 -0.44 -9.10 23.39
N VAL A 557 -1.51 -8.82 24.11
CA VAL A 557 -2.31 -9.84 24.82
C VAL A 557 -3.80 -9.61 24.57
N CYS A 558 -4.46 -10.60 23.98
CA CYS A 558 -5.92 -10.60 23.79
C CYS A 558 -6.54 -11.77 24.53
N MET A 559 -7.49 -11.47 25.42
CA MET A 559 -8.25 -12.42 26.24
C MET A 559 -9.76 -12.17 26.12
N ASP A 560 -10.20 -11.37 25.13
CA ASP A 560 -11.60 -11.05 24.92
C ASP A 560 -12.45 -12.33 24.87
N GLY A 561 -13.62 -12.35 25.49
CA GLY A 561 -14.54 -13.49 25.44
C GLY A 561 -14.10 -14.72 26.24
N CYS A 562 -13.08 -14.61 27.11
CA CYS A 562 -12.72 -15.64 28.09
C CYS A 562 -13.70 -15.63 29.29
N LEU A 563 -14.93 -16.12 29.07
CA LEU A 563 -16.08 -16.03 29.99
C LEU A 563 -15.91 -16.69 31.38
N ARG A 564 -14.86 -17.49 31.58
CA ARG A 564 -14.57 -18.17 32.86
C ARG A 564 -13.28 -17.71 33.53
N LEU A 565 -12.53 -16.82 32.90
CA LEU A 565 -11.31 -16.25 33.43
C LEU A 565 -11.67 -15.23 34.53
N ARG A 566 -11.25 -15.50 35.77
CA ARG A 566 -11.58 -14.67 36.95
C ARG A 566 -10.38 -13.90 37.51
N THR A 567 -9.19 -14.46 37.37
CA THR A 567 -7.95 -13.89 37.92
C THR A 567 -7.18 -13.18 36.82
N PHE A 568 -6.74 -11.96 37.09
CA PHE A 568 -5.83 -11.25 36.21
C PHE A 568 -4.41 -11.86 36.31
N PRO A 569 -3.74 -12.21 35.20
CA PRO A 569 -2.38 -12.73 35.24
C PRO A 569 -1.35 -11.61 35.52
N ASP A 570 -0.23 -11.93 36.20
CA ASP A 570 0.92 -11.01 36.25
C ASP A 570 1.56 -10.96 34.86
N ILE A 571 1.45 -9.81 34.20
CA ILE A 571 1.90 -9.57 32.83
C ILE A 571 3.00 -8.52 32.78
N SER A 572 3.73 -8.52 31.66
CA SER A 572 4.84 -7.61 31.40
C SER A 572 4.48 -6.13 31.56
N SER A 573 5.48 -5.33 31.94
CA SER A 573 5.42 -3.86 31.88
C SER A 573 5.42 -3.30 30.45
N ASN A 574 5.87 -4.10 29.47
CA ASN A 574 6.09 -3.68 28.08
C ASN A 574 4.87 -3.91 27.16
N ILE A 575 3.70 -4.18 27.75
CA ILE A 575 2.46 -4.39 27.02
C ILE A 575 2.05 -3.11 26.29
N LYS A 576 1.82 -3.22 24.98
CA LYS A 576 1.31 -2.18 24.09
C LYS A 576 -0.17 -2.31 23.83
N HIS A 577 -0.66 -3.54 23.63
CA HIS A 577 -2.07 -3.81 23.37
C HIS A 577 -2.61 -4.87 24.31
N LEU A 578 -3.66 -4.52 25.07
CA LEU A 578 -4.35 -5.40 26.00
C LEU A 578 -5.87 -5.39 25.74
N ASP A 579 -6.45 -6.55 25.50
CA ASP A 579 -7.90 -6.72 25.41
C ASP A 579 -8.40 -7.76 26.44
N ILE A 580 -9.25 -7.31 27.36
CA ILE A 580 -9.87 -8.13 28.42
C ILE A 580 -11.40 -8.00 28.44
N ARG A 581 -12.00 -7.56 27.33
CA ARG A 581 -13.47 -7.48 27.20
C ARG A 581 -14.11 -8.85 27.41
N ASN A 582 -15.36 -8.86 27.87
CA ASN A 582 -16.14 -10.10 28.03
C ASN A 582 -15.43 -11.19 28.89
N THR A 583 -14.70 -10.78 29.93
CA THR A 583 -14.10 -11.67 30.94
C THR A 583 -14.83 -11.56 32.28
N LYS A 584 -14.58 -12.50 33.21
CA LYS A 584 -15.05 -12.43 34.60
C LYS A 584 -13.97 -11.93 35.57
N ILE A 585 -12.97 -11.22 35.05
CA ILE A 585 -11.95 -10.60 35.86
C ILE A 585 -12.62 -9.52 36.72
N GLU A 586 -12.40 -9.55 38.03
CA GLU A 586 -13.03 -8.62 38.97
C GLU A 586 -12.13 -7.42 39.29
N ASP A 587 -10.81 -7.60 39.29
CA ASP A 587 -9.88 -6.51 39.58
C ASP A 587 -8.58 -6.66 38.80
N VAL A 588 -7.97 -5.52 38.44
CA VAL A 588 -6.63 -5.45 37.86
C VAL A 588 -5.70 -4.93 38.95
N PRO A 589 -4.75 -5.74 39.45
CA PRO A 589 -3.93 -5.34 40.59
C PRO A 589 -3.14 -4.05 40.34
N ALA A 590 -3.15 -3.15 41.32
CA ALA A 590 -2.52 -1.82 41.24
C ALA A 590 -1.06 -1.87 40.79
N PHE A 591 -0.28 -2.80 41.35
CA PHE A 591 1.14 -2.98 41.06
C PHE A 591 1.44 -3.40 39.61
N VAL A 592 0.47 -4.00 38.91
CA VAL A 592 0.62 -4.37 37.49
C VAL A 592 0.30 -3.18 36.60
N ALA A 593 -0.78 -2.46 36.93
CA ALA A 593 -1.22 -1.29 36.18
C ALA A 593 -0.18 -0.15 36.23
N GLU A 594 0.46 0.10 37.36
CA GLU A 594 1.52 1.13 37.50
C GLU A 594 2.75 0.87 36.62
N ARG A 595 2.93 -0.35 36.10
CA ARG A 595 4.09 -0.75 35.29
C ARG A 595 3.88 -0.59 33.78
N TRP A 596 2.66 -0.34 33.29
CA TRP A 596 2.37 -0.27 31.84
C TRP A 596 2.75 1.07 31.22
N LEU A 597 4.05 1.37 31.21
CA LEU A 597 4.58 2.62 30.64
C LEU A 597 4.50 2.67 29.11
N CYS A 598 4.32 1.52 28.45
CA CYS A 598 4.33 1.36 26.99
C CYS A 598 2.94 1.08 26.39
N LEU A 599 1.85 1.24 27.15
CA LEU A 599 0.51 0.85 26.69
C LEU A 599 -0.06 1.82 25.68
N ASP A 600 -0.22 1.37 24.44
CA ASP A 600 -0.84 2.13 23.35
C ASP A 600 -2.37 1.96 23.34
N THR A 601 -2.87 0.76 23.64
CA THR A 601 -4.31 0.44 23.54
C THR A 601 -4.79 -0.54 24.61
N LEU A 602 -5.92 -0.21 25.23
CA LEU A 602 -6.58 -0.96 26.29
C LEU A 602 -8.07 -1.12 25.99
N TYR A 603 -8.53 -2.36 25.88
CA TYR A 603 -9.94 -2.70 25.75
C TYR A 603 -10.41 -3.43 27.00
N ILE A 604 -11.42 -2.88 27.67
CA ILE A 604 -12.01 -3.43 28.89
C ILE A 604 -13.51 -3.46 28.72
N GLY A 605 -14.14 -4.56 29.12
CA GLY A 605 -15.59 -4.67 28.99
C GLY A 605 -16.21 -5.71 29.89
N SER A 606 -16.07 -5.53 31.20
CA SER A 606 -16.67 -6.43 32.18
C SER A 606 -17.43 -5.66 33.25
N LYS A 607 -18.47 -6.30 33.79
CA LYS A 607 -19.38 -5.75 34.80
C LYS A 607 -18.69 -5.43 36.15
N SER A 608 -17.48 -5.92 36.36
CA SER A 608 -16.81 -5.93 37.66
C SER A 608 -15.42 -5.29 37.71
N VAL A 609 -14.76 -5.01 36.57
CA VAL A 609 -13.35 -4.56 36.56
C VAL A 609 -13.22 -3.14 37.10
N CYS A 610 -12.45 -2.97 38.18
CA CYS A 610 -12.03 -1.68 38.71
C CYS A 610 -10.62 -1.30 38.20
N LEU A 611 -10.40 -0.05 37.79
CA LEU A 611 -9.08 0.49 37.39
C LEU A 611 -8.63 1.60 38.35
N SER A 612 -8.72 1.35 39.66
CA SER A 612 -8.59 2.40 40.67
C SER A 612 -7.19 3.05 40.80
N PHE A 613 -6.16 2.48 40.16
CA PHE A 613 -4.77 2.89 40.34
C PHE A 613 -3.99 3.15 39.03
N TYR A 614 -4.62 3.01 37.87
CA TYR A 614 -3.91 3.14 36.59
C TYR A 614 -3.72 4.60 36.16
N LYS A 615 -2.50 5.00 35.81
CA LYS A 615 -2.15 6.33 35.27
C LYS A 615 -1.26 6.20 34.01
N PRO A 616 -1.83 6.10 32.80
CA PRO A 616 -1.08 6.06 31.56
C PRO A 616 -0.47 7.41 31.21
N LYS A 617 0.69 7.37 30.54
CA LYS A 617 1.34 8.55 29.95
C LYS A 617 0.67 8.98 28.63
N SER A 618 0.27 8.03 27.78
CA SER A 618 -0.53 8.22 26.55
C SER A 618 -1.08 6.85 26.14
N ALA A 619 -2.40 6.70 26.01
CA ALA A 619 -3.03 5.43 25.68
C ALA A 619 -4.43 5.65 25.08
N TYR A 620 -4.90 4.68 24.29
CA TYR A 620 -6.28 4.60 23.81
C TYR A 620 -7.07 3.59 24.64
N ILE A 621 -8.16 4.02 25.27
CA ILE A 621 -8.95 3.17 26.17
C ILE A 621 -10.36 3.01 25.63
N THR A 622 -10.80 1.78 25.43
CA THR A 622 -12.20 1.45 25.10
C THR A 622 -12.84 0.73 26.29
N LEU A 623 -13.97 1.24 26.75
CA LEU A 623 -14.78 0.66 27.82
C LEU A 623 -16.13 0.20 27.25
N ASP A 624 -16.48 -1.08 27.43
CA ASP A 624 -17.67 -1.72 26.85
C ASP A 624 -18.54 -2.37 27.95
N ASP A 625 -19.85 -2.08 28.04
CA ASP A 625 -20.80 -2.58 29.07
C ASP A 625 -20.30 -2.44 30.54
N CYS A 626 -19.49 -1.40 30.80
CA CYS A 626 -18.92 -1.15 32.12
C CYS A 626 -19.99 -0.53 33.04
N LYS A 627 -20.64 -1.38 33.86
CA LYS A 627 -21.52 -0.95 34.97
C LYS A 627 -20.77 -0.24 36.12
N CYS A 628 -19.46 -0.06 35.99
CA CYS A 628 -18.56 0.52 37.00
C CYS A 628 -18.84 2.01 37.28
N VAL A 629 -19.65 2.68 36.45
CA VAL A 629 -20.03 4.09 36.66
C VAL A 629 -21.51 4.15 37.04
N LYS A 630 -21.83 3.68 38.25
CA LYS A 630 -23.19 3.77 38.81
C LYS A 630 -23.33 4.78 39.94
N SER A 631 -22.22 5.33 40.44
CA SER A 631 -22.22 6.41 41.43
C SER A 631 -21.02 7.34 41.27
N GLU A 632 -21.17 8.58 41.72
CA GLU A 632 -20.16 9.64 41.77
C GLU A 632 -18.86 9.19 42.49
N LYS A 633 -18.95 8.24 43.44
CA LYS A 633 -17.79 7.68 44.16
C LYS A 633 -16.96 6.67 43.37
N ASP A 634 -17.56 6.03 42.36
CA ASP A 634 -16.86 5.10 41.47
C ASP A 634 -16.16 5.85 40.32
N ALA A 635 -16.72 6.98 39.89
CA ALA A 635 -16.12 7.92 38.95
C ALA A 635 -14.84 8.60 39.52
N ILE A 636 -14.78 8.80 40.85
CA ILE A 636 -13.61 9.36 41.57
C ILE A 636 -12.35 8.47 41.45
N ARG A 637 -12.49 7.20 41.05
CA ARG A 637 -11.35 6.26 40.92
C ARG A 637 -10.75 6.20 39.51
N VAL A 638 -11.53 6.54 38.48
CA VAL A 638 -11.08 6.62 37.06
C VAL A 638 -10.60 8.04 36.73
N THR A 639 -10.81 9.01 37.64
CA THR A 639 -10.66 10.44 37.37
C THR A 639 -9.27 10.85 36.94
N SER A 640 -8.24 10.17 37.44
CA SER A 640 -6.84 10.48 37.09
C SER A 640 -6.50 10.24 35.61
N LEU A 641 -7.28 9.41 34.90
CA LEU A 641 -7.15 9.17 33.45
C LEU A 641 -7.67 10.36 32.63
N PHE A 642 -8.65 11.10 33.13
CA PHE A 642 -9.35 12.15 32.39
C PHE A 642 -8.58 13.49 32.31
N TYR A 643 -7.48 13.63 33.08
CA TYR A 643 -6.67 14.85 33.14
C TYR A 643 -5.55 14.95 32.08
N ASN A 644 -5.26 13.88 31.33
CA ASN A 644 -4.15 13.87 30.36
C ASN A 644 -4.66 14.02 28.91
N PRO A 645 -4.32 15.12 28.20
CA PRO A 645 -4.79 15.38 26.83
C PRO A 645 -4.26 14.39 25.77
N MET A 646 -3.30 13.53 26.12
CA MET A 646 -2.72 12.50 25.26
C MET A 646 -3.45 11.14 25.35
N ILE A 647 -4.57 11.06 26.09
CA ILE A 647 -5.38 9.84 26.23
C ILE A 647 -6.70 10.00 25.47
N GLY A 648 -7.04 8.98 24.66
CA GLY A 648 -8.32 8.89 23.97
C GLY A 648 -9.24 7.86 24.61
N ILE A 649 -10.52 8.19 24.87
CA ILE A 649 -11.48 7.28 25.50
C ILE A 649 -12.69 7.04 24.60
N ARG A 650 -13.02 5.77 24.36
CA ARG A 650 -14.25 5.30 23.70
C ARG A 650 -15.13 4.55 24.69
N LEU A 651 -16.40 4.94 24.80
CA LEU A 651 -17.39 4.34 25.68
C LEU A 651 -18.48 3.66 24.85
N PHE A 652 -18.80 2.41 25.18
CA PHE A 652 -19.86 1.62 24.55
C PHE A 652 -20.84 1.17 25.65
N ASN A 653 -22.16 1.42 25.50
CA ASN A 653 -23.21 1.07 26.48
C ASN A 653 -22.94 1.54 27.94
N CYS A 654 -22.50 2.78 28.16
CA CYS A 654 -22.20 3.34 29.49
C CYS A 654 -23.29 4.30 30.02
N PHE A 655 -23.52 4.34 31.34
CA PHE A 655 -24.76 4.90 31.95
C PHE A 655 -24.65 6.27 32.68
N SER A 656 -23.48 6.93 32.77
CA SER A 656 -23.38 8.28 33.37
C SER A 656 -22.06 8.97 33.00
N LEU A 657 -22.09 10.28 32.74
CA LEU A 657 -20.93 11.10 32.35
C LEU A 657 -20.66 12.21 33.39
N ASP A 658 -19.42 12.32 33.86
CA ASP A 658 -18.95 13.33 34.83
C ASP A 658 -18.31 14.58 34.17
N GLU A 659 -18.19 15.65 34.97
CA GLU A 659 -17.83 17.03 34.68
C GLU A 659 -16.41 17.28 34.12
N LYS A 660 -15.51 16.29 33.98
CA LYS A 660 -14.04 16.56 33.84
C LYS A 660 -13.27 15.93 32.65
N THR A 661 -13.94 15.35 31.64
CA THR A 661 -13.29 14.67 30.49
C THR A 661 -13.03 15.59 29.28
N ARG A 662 -11.82 15.61 28.70
CA ARG A 662 -11.45 16.48 27.55
C ARG A 662 -11.70 15.92 26.14
N ARG A 663 -11.56 14.60 25.90
CA ARG A 663 -11.81 13.93 24.60
C ARG A 663 -12.57 12.62 24.78
N MET A 664 -13.73 12.47 24.14
CA MET A 664 -14.59 11.29 24.32
C MET A 664 -15.37 10.92 23.05
N LEU A 665 -15.44 9.62 22.76
CA LEU A 665 -16.36 9.03 21.80
C LEU A 665 -17.33 8.10 22.53
N ALA A 666 -18.63 8.40 22.50
CA ALA A 666 -19.67 7.54 23.04
C ALA A 666 -20.46 6.90 21.88
N GLU A 667 -20.66 5.58 21.95
CA GLU A 667 -21.39 4.84 20.93
C GLU A 667 -22.42 3.90 21.57
N GLU A 668 -23.67 3.93 21.08
CA GLU A 668 -24.80 3.07 21.50
C GLU A 668 -25.11 3.07 23.03
N GLY A 669 -26.32 3.51 23.43
CA GLY A 669 -26.78 3.49 24.84
C GLY A 669 -27.75 4.61 25.24
N GLU A 670 -28.31 4.52 26.45
CA GLU A 670 -29.07 5.61 27.14
C GLU A 670 -28.09 6.45 27.96
N ILE A 671 -27.83 7.70 27.53
CA ILE A 671 -26.89 8.60 28.21
C ILE A 671 -27.67 9.67 28.96
N LYS A 672 -27.50 9.73 30.29
CA LYS A 672 -27.99 10.84 31.13
C LYS A 672 -26.85 11.84 31.38
N LEU A 673 -27.05 13.10 31.01
CA LEU A 673 -26.08 14.18 31.25
C LEU A 673 -26.34 14.83 32.61
N ALA A 674 -25.28 15.12 33.37
CA ALA A 674 -25.37 15.96 34.55
C ALA A 674 -25.68 17.43 34.15
N SER A 675 -26.41 18.15 35.00
CA SER A 675 -26.87 19.52 34.75
C SER A 675 -25.75 20.57 34.61
N SER A 676 -24.52 20.24 35.01
CA SER A 676 -23.32 21.11 35.01
C SER A 676 -22.34 20.88 33.84
N PHE A 677 -22.73 20.15 32.79
CA PHE A 677 -21.85 19.77 31.68
C PHE A 677 -21.49 20.94 30.72
N HIS A 678 -20.61 21.85 31.15
CA HIS A 678 -20.19 23.06 30.42
C HIS A 678 -18.68 23.30 30.49
N ASP A 679 -17.98 23.21 29.36
CA ASP A 679 -16.57 23.60 29.24
C ASP A 679 -16.17 23.85 27.77
N PRO A 680 -15.66 25.05 27.45
CA PRO A 680 -15.38 25.50 26.10
C PRO A 680 -14.12 24.90 25.45
N ASN A 681 -13.48 23.87 26.01
CA ASN A 681 -12.27 23.24 25.44
C ASN A 681 -12.41 21.72 25.13
N ARG A 682 -13.64 21.19 25.01
CA ARG A 682 -13.92 19.74 24.88
C ARG A 682 -14.22 19.28 23.45
N GLU A 683 -13.81 18.06 23.11
CA GLU A 683 -14.25 17.36 21.88
C GLU A 683 -15.03 16.08 22.26
N VAL A 684 -16.32 16.04 21.94
CA VAL A 684 -17.21 14.92 22.26
C VAL A 684 -18.01 14.49 21.03
N ARG A 685 -18.04 13.19 20.76
CA ARG A 685 -18.81 12.58 19.66
C ARG A 685 -19.78 11.53 20.21
N PHE A 686 -21.05 11.60 19.82
CA PHE A 686 -22.07 10.61 20.10
C PHE A 686 -22.49 9.94 18.80
N LEU A 687 -22.11 8.68 18.57
CA LEU A 687 -22.51 7.92 17.38
C LEU A 687 -23.56 6.87 17.78
N ASN A 688 -24.68 6.81 17.05
CA ASN A 688 -25.76 5.83 17.30
C ASN A 688 -26.38 5.83 18.72
N CYS A 689 -26.15 6.85 19.55
CA CYS A 689 -26.81 7.04 20.85
C CYS A 689 -28.27 7.52 20.70
N MET A 690 -29.12 6.71 20.07
CA MET A 690 -30.48 7.09 19.63
C MET A 690 -31.46 7.38 20.78
N LYS A 691 -31.09 7.06 22.02
CA LYS A 691 -31.91 7.26 23.23
C LYS A 691 -31.42 8.42 24.11
N LEU A 692 -30.61 9.32 23.55
CA LEU A 692 -30.28 10.59 24.20
C LEU A 692 -31.58 11.37 24.41
N ASP A 693 -31.87 11.81 25.63
CA ASP A 693 -33.11 12.53 25.92
C ASP A 693 -33.15 13.88 25.17
N GLU A 694 -34.35 14.35 24.80
CA GLU A 694 -34.51 15.55 23.98
C GLU A 694 -34.04 16.84 24.68
N GLU A 695 -34.09 16.86 26.01
CA GLU A 695 -33.69 17.99 26.84
C GLU A 695 -32.16 18.10 26.91
N ALA A 696 -31.46 16.98 27.03
CA ALA A 696 -30.01 16.81 26.94
C ALA A 696 -29.51 17.13 25.55
N ARG A 697 -30.20 16.66 24.50
CA ARG A 697 -29.85 17.03 23.11
C ARG A 697 -29.97 18.55 22.91
N ARG A 698 -31.07 19.16 23.35
CA ARG A 698 -31.27 20.62 23.30
C ARG A 698 -30.21 21.36 24.10
N ALA A 699 -29.91 20.90 25.32
CA ALA A 699 -28.88 21.47 26.16
C ALA A 699 -27.53 21.43 25.44
N ILE A 700 -27.09 20.29 24.88
CA ILE A 700 -25.84 20.18 24.12
C ILE A 700 -25.82 21.16 22.95
N ILE A 701 -26.88 21.18 22.12
CA ILE A 701 -26.97 22.06 20.94
C ILE A 701 -26.90 23.53 21.33
N GLN A 702 -27.53 23.93 22.44
CA GLN A 702 -27.61 25.32 22.87
C GLN A 702 -26.35 25.82 23.59
N ARG A 703 -25.64 24.94 24.31
CA ARG A 703 -24.63 25.32 25.29
C ARG A 703 -23.17 25.08 24.86
N TRP A 704 -22.92 24.31 23.80
CA TRP A 704 -21.56 23.93 23.38
C TRP A 704 -20.83 25.03 22.61
N ALA A 705 -19.52 25.19 22.87
CA ALA A 705 -18.71 26.30 22.31
C ALA A 705 -17.39 25.90 21.63
N TYR A 706 -17.02 24.62 21.54
CA TYR A 706 -15.73 24.19 20.94
C TYR A 706 -15.88 23.29 19.71
N LYS A 707 -15.25 23.71 18.59
CA LYS A 707 -15.11 23.03 17.28
C LYS A 707 -16.38 22.49 16.61
N TYR A 708 -16.92 21.35 17.04
CA TYR A 708 -18.18 20.77 16.56
C TYR A 708 -18.62 19.61 17.47
N VAL A 709 -19.90 19.22 17.38
CA VAL A 709 -20.48 18.04 18.07
C VAL A 709 -21.15 17.15 17.03
N CYS A 710 -20.95 15.83 17.14
CA CYS A 710 -21.69 14.84 16.36
C CYS A 710 -22.78 14.21 17.23
N LEU A 711 -24.03 14.27 16.77
CA LEU A 711 -25.20 13.67 17.41
C LEU A 711 -25.87 12.73 16.42
N PRO A 712 -26.45 11.60 16.88
CA PRO A 712 -27.32 10.81 16.02
C PRO A 712 -28.56 11.64 15.66
N GLY A 713 -29.11 11.50 14.46
CA GLY A 713 -30.29 12.26 14.02
C GLY A 713 -30.76 11.78 12.65
N LYS A 714 -32.06 11.92 12.37
CA LYS A 714 -32.65 11.62 11.05
C LYS A 714 -32.86 12.89 10.20
N GLU A 715 -32.88 14.04 10.86
CA GLU A 715 -33.18 15.36 10.29
C GLU A 715 -32.37 16.41 11.05
N VAL A 716 -32.14 17.56 10.43
CA VAL A 716 -31.53 18.70 11.12
C VAL A 716 -32.46 19.20 12.24
N PRO A 717 -31.98 19.46 13.47
CA PRO A 717 -32.82 19.86 14.61
C PRO A 717 -33.64 21.13 14.36
N SER A 718 -34.84 21.25 14.95
CA SER A 718 -35.77 22.39 14.79
C SER A 718 -35.20 23.74 15.22
N GLU A 719 -34.17 23.73 16.06
CA GLU A 719 -33.46 24.92 16.54
C GLU A 719 -32.75 25.67 15.40
N PHE A 720 -32.41 25.00 14.30
CA PHE A 720 -31.84 25.63 13.12
C PHE A 720 -32.95 26.22 12.25
N THR A 721 -33.05 27.55 12.24
CA THR A 721 -34.15 28.31 11.62
C THR A 721 -34.14 28.26 10.10
N HIS A 722 -32.97 28.13 9.47
CA HIS A 722 -32.82 28.03 8.03
C HIS A 722 -32.34 26.63 7.66
N LYS A 723 -33.14 25.84 6.94
CA LYS A 723 -32.81 24.45 6.56
C LYS A 723 -32.96 24.24 5.06
N ALA A 724 -32.13 23.37 4.49
CA ALA A 724 -32.21 22.98 3.09
C ALA A 724 -31.75 21.53 2.88
N LYS A 725 -32.38 20.84 1.93
CA LYS A 725 -31.91 19.53 1.45
C LYS A 725 -30.67 19.73 0.57
N GLY A 726 -29.65 18.89 0.76
CA GLY A 726 -28.36 19.02 0.12
C GLY A 726 -27.35 19.81 0.96
N ASN A 727 -26.29 20.30 0.31
CA ASN A 727 -25.12 20.86 0.98
C ASN A 727 -25.08 22.39 1.05
N SER A 728 -26.17 23.08 0.71
CA SER A 728 -26.19 24.55 0.80
C SER A 728 -27.54 25.12 1.24
N VAL A 729 -27.51 26.21 2.01
CA VAL A 729 -28.70 26.97 2.43
C VAL A 729 -28.51 28.45 2.10
N THR A 730 -29.59 29.10 1.64
CA THR A 730 -29.59 30.52 1.28
C THR A 730 -30.41 31.31 2.30
N ILE A 731 -29.84 32.39 2.85
CA ILE A 731 -30.49 33.25 3.84
C ILE A 731 -30.56 34.68 3.28
N SER A 732 -31.75 35.30 3.32
CA SER A 732 -31.97 36.68 2.91
C SER A 732 -31.47 37.66 3.98
N GLN A 733 -30.94 38.80 3.55
CA GLN A 733 -30.11 39.69 4.38
C GLN A 733 -30.83 40.35 5.57
N GLY A 734 -32.17 40.36 5.58
CA GLY A 734 -32.99 41.01 6.63
C GLY A 734 -32.77 40.50 8.06
N THR A 735 -31.98 39.44 8.27
CA THR A 735 -31.70 38.80 9.56
C THR A 735 -30.23 38.90 10.01
N LEU A 736 -29.35 39.57 9.25
CA LEU A 736 -27.89 39.52 9.46
C LEU A 736 -27.30 40.92 9.75
N SER A 737 -26.56 41.06 10.85
CA SER A 737 -25.82 42.27 11.21
C SER A 737 -24.31 42.10 10.94
N ALA A 738 -23.52 43.17 11.02
CA ALA A 738 -22.07 43.12 10.76
C ALA A 738 -21.27 42.23 11.76
N SER A 739 -21.91 41.75 12.83
CA SER A 739 -21.33 40.97 13.92
C SER A 739 -22.06 39.64 14.20
N THR A 740 -22.97 39.20 13.32
CA THR A 740 -23.72 37.95 13.55
C THR A 740 -22.82 36.73 13.60
N SER A 741 -22.86 36.02 14.74
CA SER A 741 -22.34 34.65 14.85
C SER A 741 -23.41 33.66 14.41
N PHE A 742 -23.01 32.51 13.90
CA PHE A 742 -23.93 31.49 13.42
C PHE A 742 -23.51 30.09 13.87
N ARG A 743 -24.49 29.20 13.99
CA ARG A 743 -24.28 27.77 14.18
C ARG A 743 -24.76 27.03 12.94
N ALA A 744 -23.99 26.03 12.50
CA ALA A 744 -24.35 25.18 11.37
C ALA A 744 -24.53 23.74 11.84
N CYS A 745 -25.51 23.04 11.27
CA CYS A 745 -25.74 21.62 11.44
C CYS A 745 -25.81 20.94 10.08
N ILE A 746 -25.19 19.78 9.96
CA ILE A 746 -25.12 19.00 8.73
C ILE A 746 -25.53 17.57 9.05
N LEU A 747 -26.46 17.04 8.25
CA LEU A 747 -26.86 15.64 8.28
C LEU A 747 -26.08 14.86 7.22
N LEU A 748 -25.32 13.84 7.64
CA LEU A 748 -24.52 12.99 6.77
C LEU A 748 -25.19 11.61 6.56
N SER A 749 -24.98 11.00 5.39
CA SER A 749 -25.41 9.63 5.11
C SER A 749 -24.59 8.59 5.90
N PRO A 750 -25.21 7.51 6.43
CA PRO A 750 -24.50 6.53 7.23
C PRO A 750 -23.41 5.83 6.41
N THR A 751 -22.20 5.77 6.96
CA THR A 751 -21.09 4.93 6.46
C THR A 751 -20.83 3.84 7.49
N LEU A 752 -21.13 2.59 7.13
CA LEU A 752 -20.61 1.43 7.84
C LEU A 752 -19.12 1.34 7.50
N GLN A 753 -18.23 1.28 8.51
CA GLN A 753 -16.83 0.78 8.43
C GLN A 753 -15.62 1.76 8.50
N HIS A 754 -15.65 2.89 9.23
CA HIS A 754 -14.37 3.53 9.62
C HIS A 754 -14.27 3.92 11.10
N PRO A 755 -13.12 3.70 11.77
CA PRO A 755 -12.84 4.25 13.09
C PRO A 755 -12.57 5.75 12.96
N LEU A 756 -13.62 6.54 13.11
CA LEU A 756 -13.65 8.00 12.96
C LEU A 756 -13.00 8.71 14.16
N TRP A 757 -11.66 8.71 14.23
CA TRP A 757 -10.90 9.54 15.19
C TRP A 757 -10.25 10.75 14.55
N PHE A 758 -9.99 10.71 13.24
CA PHE A 758 -9.76 11.93 12.49
C PHE A 758 -11.11 12.67 12.41
N GLY A 759 -11.12 13.96 12.70
CA GLY A 759 -12.33 14.77 12.59
C GLY A 759 -12.90 14.78 11.18
N TYR A 760 -14.22 14.91 11.06
CA TYR A 760 -14.81 15.28 9.79
C TYR A 760 -14.24 16.64 9.40
N ASN A 761 -13.50 16.68 8.29
CA ASN A 761 -13.03 17.95 7.74
C ASN A 761 -14.20 18.58 6.98
N ILE A 762 -14.91 19.48 7.66
CA ILE A 762 -16.06 20.20 7.13
C ILE A 762 -15.61 21.63 6.83
N ASP A 763 -15.67 22.03 5.55
CA ASP A 763 -15.45 23.41 5.11
C ASP A 763 -16.80 24.07 4.82
N CYS A 764 -16.97 25.31 5.29
CA CYS A 764 -18.16 26.13 5.06
C CYS A 764 -17.73 27.38 4.29
N ARG A 765 -18.26 27.52 3.07
CA ARG A 765 -18.01 28.68 2.21
C ARG A 765 -19.24 29.57 2.15
N LEU A 766 -19.01 30.86 2.33
CA LEU A 766 -20.01 31.91 2.16
C LEU A 766 -19.87 32.49 0.75
N ARG A 767 -20.94 32.46 -0.03
CA ARG A 767 -21.00 33.07 -1.37
C ARG A 767 -22.14 34.08 -1.44
N SER A 768 -21.83 35.28 -1.93
CA SER A 768 -22.85 36.22 -2.41
C SER A 768 -23.17 35.87 -3.86
N LYS A 769 -24.45 35.90 -4.23
CA LYS A 769 -24.92 35.50 -5.58
C LYS A 769 -24.54 36.48 -6.69
N GLU A 770 -24.01 37.67 -6.40
CA GLU A 770 -23.74 38.70 -7.41
C GLU A 770 -22.23 38.87 -7.69
N ARG A 771 -21.88 38.78 -8.99
CA ARG A 771 -20.48 38.72 -9.48
C ARG A 771 -19.79 40.07 -9.67
N ARG A 772 -20.41 41.22 -9.36
CA ARG A 772 -19.78 42.55 -9.45
C ARG A 772 -20.42 43.51 -8.45
N CYS A 773 -19.57 44.30 -7.77
CA CYS A 773 -19.82 45.54 -7.03
C CYS A 773 -21.25 45.78 -6.47
N VAL A 774 -21.37 45.58 -5.15
CA VAL A 774 -22.34 46.13 -4.18
C VAL A 774 -23.54 46.89 -4.77
N GLU A 775 -24.68 46.19 -4.89
CA GLU A 775 -25.99 46.75 -4.57
C GLU A 775 -26.63 45.92 -3.44
N VAL A 776 -27.39 46.62 -2.61
CA VAL A 776 -27.87 46.20 -1.30
C VAL A 776 -29.15 45.39 -1.48
N ASP A 777 -29.05 44.10 -1.81
CA ASP A 777 -30.13 43.10 -1.62
C ASP A 777 -29.71 41.65 -1.97
N SER A 778 -28.43 41.29 -1.86
CA SER A 778 -27.96 39.97 -2.27
C SER A 778 -28.12 38.91 -1.16
N ASP A 779 -28.83 37.83 -1.47
CA ASP A 779 -28.92 36.62 -0.66
C ASP A 779 -27.53 36.00 -0.36
N ILE A 780 -27.30 35.54 0.87
CA ILE A 780 -26.07 34.86 1.28
C ILE A 780 -26.28 33.35 1.26
N GLN A 781 -25.48 32.65 0.45
CA GLN A 781 -25.47 31.19 0.40
C GLN A 781 -24.35 30.61 1.24
N PHE A 782 -24.70 29.74 2.17
CA PHE A 782 -23.79 28.88 2.93
C PHE A 782 -23.64 27.57 2.17
N GLU A 783 -22.44 27.21 1.76
CA GLU A 783 -22.12 25.97 1.04
C GLU A 783 -21.15 25.12 1.88
N PHE A 784 -21.56 23.91 2.18
CA PHE A 784 -20.80 22.97 3.02
C PHE A 784 -20.15 21.89 2.15
N SER A 785 -18.94 21.50 2.52
CA SER A 785 -18.23 20.38 1.89
C SER A 785 -17.58 19.48 2.93
N CYS A 786 -17.66 18.16 2.73
CA CYS A 786 -17.04 17.15 3.56
C CYS A 786 -15.99 16.40 2.73
N TYR A 787 -14.75 16.31 3.22
CA TYR A 787 -13.62 15.77 2.46
C TYR A 787 -13.40 14.24 2.62
N GLU A 788 -14.29 13.53 3.33
CA GLU A 788 -14.17 12.06 3.49
C GLU A 788 -14.74 11.31 2.28
N LYS A 789 -13.99 10.32 1.77
CA LYS A 789 -14.23 9.62 0.49
C LYS A 789 -15.60 8.93 0.34
N HIS A 790 -16.41 8.82 1.40
CA HIS A 790 -17.65 8.05 1.38
C HIS A 790 -18.86 8.70 2.10
N SER A 791 -18.77 9.95 2.56
CA SER A 791 -19.88 10.62 3.28
C SER A 791 -20.59 11.66 2.41
N LYS A 792 -21.91 11.53 2.20
CA LYS A 792 -22.73 12.50 1.46
C LYS A 792 -23.53 13.37 2.42
N ILE A 793 -23.55 14.69 2.19
CA ILE A 793 -24.42 15.62 2.92
C ILE A 793 -25.86 15.47 2.39
N ILE A 794 -26.78 15.11 3.28
CA ILE A 794 -28.20 14.90 2.98
C ILE A 794 -28.98 16.19 3.20
N GLU A 795 -28.71 16.88 4.30
CA GLU A 795 -29.42 18.09 4.73
C GLU A 795 -28.43 19.01 5.46
N CYS A 796 -28.65 20.32 5.38
CA CYS A 796 -27.92 21.29 6.17
C CYS A 796 -28.88 22.34 6.76
N GLY A 797 -28.48 22.92 7.89
CA GLY A 797 -29.20 24.05 8.46
C GLY A 797 -28.28 25.02 9.19
N VAL A 798 -28.70 26.26 9.25
CA VAL A 798 -27.97 27.39 9.84
C VAL A 798 -28.91 28.13 10.79
N GLN A 799 -28.40 28.44 11.98
CA GLN A 799 -29.04 29.28 12.98
C GLN A 799 -28.20 30.54 13.17
N ILE A 800 -28.83 31.70 13.10
CA ILE A 800 -28.20 32.99 13.36
C ILE A 800 -28.38 33.33 14.84
N MET A 801 -27.29 33.70 15.51
CA MET A 801 -27.28 34.04 16.93
C MET A 801 -27.35 35.56 17.11
N ALA A 802 -28.22 36.05 17.99
CA ALA A 802 -28.24 37.45 18.37
C ALA A 802 -27.03 37.80 19.26
N GLU A 803 -26.54 39.05 19.18
CA GLU A 803 -25.52 39.55 20.11
C GLU A 803 -26.07 39.53 21.54
N GLU A 804 -25.65 38.57 22.35
CA GLU A 804 -25.77 38.69 23.80
C GLU A 804 -24.78 39.76 24.24
N GLY A 805 -25.30 40.86 24.79
CA GLY A 805 -24.49 41.95 25.32
C GLY A 805 -23.44 41.42 26.30
N GLU A 806 -22.22 41.94 26.18
CA GLU A 806 -21.10 41.67 27.08
C GLU A 806 -21.56 41.76 28.54
N SER A 807 -21.74 40.61 29.19
CA SER A 807 -21.65 40.55 30.64
C SER A 807 -20.18 40.37 31.00
N SER A 808 -19.67 41.39 31.66
CA SER A 808 -18.28 41.58 32.05
C SER A 808 -17.79 40.48 33.01
N SER A 809 -17.25 39.37 32.50
CA SER A 809 -16.23 38.57 33.21
C SER A 809 -15.60 37.49 32.32
N SER A 810 -14.63 37.86 31.49
CA SER A 810 -13.50 36.98 31.12
C SER A 810 -12.51 37.75 30.26
N ARG A 811 -11.71 38.59 30.92
CA ARG A 811 -10.44 39.06 30.38
C ARG A 811 -9.49 37.86 30.21
N GLU A 812 -8.66 37.97 29.18
CA GLU A 812 -7.43 37.21 28.90
C GLU A 812 -7.58 35.76 28.42
N TRP A 813 -7.62 35.59 27.09
CA TRP A 813 -7.17 34.37 26.44
C TRP A 813 -6.02 34.69 25.48
N ASN A 814 -4.95 33.90 25.65
CA ASN A 814 -3.58 34.14 25.20
C ASN A 814 -3.41 34.40 23.70
N LYS A 815 -2.59 35.43 23.41
CA LYS A 815 -1.79 35.57 22.20
C LYS A 815 -0.78 34.42 22.12
N GLN A 816 -1.06 33.36 21.36
CA GLN A 816 -0.01 32.51 20.79
C GLN A 816 -0.55 31.63 19.66
N SER A 817 -0.52 32.15 18.44
CA SER A 817 -0.21 31.42 17.19
C SER A 817 -0.43 32.36 16.00
N ASP A 818 0.54 33.22 15.70
CA ASP A 818 0.62 33.86 14.39
C ASP A 818 1.11 32.83 13.37
N GLY A 819 0.25 32.53 12.39
CA GLY A 819 0.58 31.76 11.20
C GLY A 819 0.02 32.50 9.99
N ALA A 820 0.89 33.21 9.27
CA ALA A 820 0.58 34.10 8.17
C ALA A 820 -0.33 33.47 7.09
N VAL A 821 -1.43 34.16 6.75
CA VAL A 821 -2.23 33.86 5.56
C VAL A 821 -1.69 34.65 4.38
N LYS A 822 -1.14 33.96 3.38
CA LYS A 822 -0.84 34.51 2.05
C LYS A 822 -2.15 34.91 1.35
N VAL A 823 -2.20 36.14 0.84
CA VAL A 823 -3.29 36.66 -0.01
C VAL A 823 -3.12 36.08 -1.42
N SER A 824 -4.12 35.35 -1.94
CA SER A 824 -4.23 35.06 -3.38
C SER A 824 -4.99 36.19 -4.07
N LYS A 825 -4.50 36.63 -5.24
CA LYS A 825 -5.12 37.65 -6.11
C LYS A 825 -6.36 37.11 -6.84
N ASP A 826 -7.40 36.78 -6.09
CA ASP A 826 -8.76 36.61 -6.60
C ASP A 826 -9.69 37.38 -5.66
N GLU A 827 -10.22 38.51 -6.14
CA GLU A 827 -10.93 39.50 -5.30
C GLU A 827 -12.28 39.03 -4.71
N ASN A 828 -12.66 37.74 -4.81
CA ASN A 828 -13.95 37.24 -4.33
C ASN A 828 -13.91 35.93 -3.52
N VAL A 829 -12.77 35.52 -2.96
CA VAL A 829 -12.69 34.27 -2.16
C VAL A 829 -11.88 34.45 -0.87
N ILE A 830 -12.54 34.33 0.30
CA ILE A 830 -11.85 34.18 1.58
C ILE A 830 -11.72 32.69 1.89
N LYS A 831 -10.49 32.15 1.86
CA LYS A 831 -10.18 30.81 2.40
C LYS A 831 -9.65 30.96 3.83
N THR A 832 -10.26 30.26 4.79
CA THR A 832 -9.68 30.11 6.13
C THR A 832 -9.03 28.73 6.24
N ASN A 833 -7.71 28.69 6.04
CA ASN A 833 -6.93 27.48 6.31
C ASN A 833 -6.35 27.59 7.72
N ASN A 834 -7.06 27.04 8.71
CA ASN A 834 -6.55 26.41 9.95
C ASN A 834 -7.68 26.32 10.99
N HIS A 835 -7.69 25.20 11.73
CA HIS A 835 -8.74 24.68 12.63
C HIS A 835 -9.04 25.52 13.90
N THR A 836 -8.86 26.84 13.90
CA THR A 836 -9.03 27.67 15.12
C THR A 836 -9.65 29.07 14.94
N SER A 837 -10.16 29.49 13.77
CA SER A 837 -10.74 30.85 13.64
C SER A 837 -12.19 30.87 13.12
N TRP A 838 -13.18 30.71 14.01
CA TRP A 838 -14.61 30.88 13.69
C TRP A 838 -15.23 32.15 14.31
N TRP A 839 -14.43 33.20 14.52
CA TRP A 839 -14.89 34.43 15.19
C TRP A 839 -14.72 35.74 14.39
N SER A 840 -14.38 35.72 13.09
CA SER A 840 -14.19 37.00 12.35
C SER A 840 -14.40 36.98 10.83
N GLY A 841 -15.48 36.35 10.33
CA GLY A 841 -15.74 36.21 8.88
C GLY A 841 -16.35 37.41 8.17
N LEU A 842 -17.16 38.25 8.84
CA LEU A 842 -17.97 39.28 8.16
C LEU A 842 -17.28 40.64 7.97
N LYS A 843 -16.17 40.92 8.67
CA LYS A 843 -15.45 42.21 8.58
C LYS A 843 -14.75 42.48 7.23
N LYS A 844 -14.53 41.45 6.40
CA LYS A 844 -13.74 41.55 5.16
C LYS A 844 -14.56 41.81 3.88
N LEU A 845 -15.88 41.94 3.98
CA LEU A 845 -16.78 42.26 2.85
C LEU A 845 -17.01 43.77 2.63
N GLY A 846 -16.17 44.65 3.18
CA GLY A 846 -16.07 46.04 2.68
C GLY A 846 -17.21 47.01 3.05
N LEU A 847 -17.94 46.81 4.16
CA LEU A 847 -18.89 47.82 4.65
C LEU A 847 -18.15 48.97 5.37
N ARG A 848 -17.71 50.00 4.62
CA ARG A 848 -17.23 51.28 5.20
C ARG A 848 -18.41 52.26 5.35
N LYS A 849 -18.68 52.70 6.59
CA LYS A 849 -19.46 53.91 6.86
C LYS A 849 -18.64 55.14 6.44
N ASN A 850 -19.22 56.02 5.63
CA ASN A 850 -18.67 57.34 5.33
C ASN A 850 -18.53 58.18 6.62
N LYS A 851 -17.30 58.59 6.97
CA LYS A 851 -17.03 59.69 7.91
C LYS A 851 -16.24 60.77 7.18
N LYS A 852 -16.84 61.96 7.01
CA LYS A 852 -16.14 63.18 6.58
C LYS A 852 -15.22 63.67 7.73
N LYS A 853 -14.06 64.17 7.32
CA LYS A 853 -12.87 64.66 8.07
C LYS A 853 -13.17 65.59 9.26
N SER A 854 -12.35 65.55 10.32
CA SER A 854 -11.24 66.50 10.53
C SER A 854 -10.34 66.14 11.74
N ASP A 855 -9.07 66.54 11.59
CA ASP A 855 -8.03 66.91 12.57
C ASP A 855 -7.38 65.90 13.54
N GLY A 856 -6.04 65.93 13.56
CA GLY A 856 -5.26 65.67 14.77
C GLY A 856 -4.15 64.61 14.72
N VAL A 857 -2.97 64.99 14.21
CA VAL A 857 -1.61 64.78 14.80
C VAL A 857 -1.12 63.37 15.25
N LYS A 858 -0.10 62.88 14.51
CA LYS A 858 1.19 62.20 14.86
C LYS A 858 1.35 61.20 16.05
N LEU A 859 1.82 59.99 15.65
CA LEU A 859 3.05 59.22 16.02
C LEU A 859 3.37 58.69 17.43
N LEU A 860 3.89 57.43 17.41
CA LEU A 860 4.81 56.69 18.31
C LEU A 860 4.24 56.23 19.66
N ASP A 861 4.36 54.98 20.13
CA ASP A 861 5.10 53.75 19.76
C ASP A 861 4.17 52.55 19.58
#